data_AF-A0A7Y3FHZ0-F1
#
_entry.id   AF-A0A7Y3FHZ0-F1
#
_cell.length_a   1.000
_cell.length_b   1.000
_cell.length_c   1.000
_cell.angle_alpha   90.00
_cell.angle_beta   90.00
_cell.angle_gamma   90.00
#
_symmetry.space_group_name_H-M   'P 1'
#
loop_
_entity.id
_entity.type
_entity.pdbx_description
1 polymer ?
#
loop_
_entity_poly.entity_id
_entity_poly.type
_entity_poly.pdbx_seq_one_letter_code
_entity_poly.pdbx_strand_id
1 'polypeptide(L)'
;MSKGSSVLLAIVMAIAGFAVGHVVGSRSGTEVADTGGTEEAQAADVIVAGDVERYKVPVTDAQPSKGPKDALVTIVEFSEFQCPFCARVLPTTKQVIDTYGDKVRIVWRNNPLSFHNNAAPAAALAMEAYAQGGNDKFWEVHDALFANQKALGRAELEGYAEKAGLDSAKVKKALDESTHKKAIDGDQGLAAQLGARGTPYFFVNGRQLRGAQPFAAFQKVIDEEIATAETLLKQGVKKEQIYATVTKNGLTKAAAPKPAAAKPGQPDPKAVYKVPLKGNEPQKGPNDALITIVEISDFECPFCGRVTPTLNQVQDKYGKDVRIVWMNNPLPFHKNAKGAANAALEAHAQKGNKGFWAMHDKMFANQKALTTENLEKWAKEQGLNVSKFKKALASDKYGKTIQEQQALASSLGARGTPAFFINGRNLRGAQPLAAFTAVIDEEMAKAKALVAKGTPRAKVYESTIAKGETGPKTAPAKPAPDANKVYDIAVPKKAPTKGAAKAKVVIQEFSDFQCPFCSRVNPTIGQVIKEYGDKVQIVWRDYPLPFHKDAQPAAQAAREVFAQKGNKAFWAYHDLLFANQKTLSRENLEKFAEQVGGIDMKAFKAALDSGKHKAAVDADMAAVAKAGARIGTPSFFINGKLIQGAQPFAAFKVAIDDALKN
;
A
#
# COMPACT_ATOMS: atom_id res chain seq x y z
N MET A 1 -17.58 -75.02 -39.41
CA MET A 1 -18.86 -75.19 -40.13
C MET A 1 -19.64 -73.88 -40.04
N SER A 2 -20.53 -73.60 -41.01
CA SER A 2 -21.22 -72.29 -41.20
C SER A 2 -20.25 -71.15 -41.58
N LYS A 3 -20.46 -70.29 -42.60
CA LYS A 3 -21.66 -69.58 -43.12
C LYS A 3 -22.24 -68.61 -42.07
N GLY A 4 -22.30 -67.28 -42.23
CA GLY A 4 -21.84 -66.41 -43.33
C GLY A 4 -23.01 -65.80 -44.13
N SER A 5 -23.06 -64.47 -44.20
CA SER A 5 -23.92 -63.63 -45.07
C SER A 5 -23.32 -62.23 -45.21
N SER A 6 -23.59 -61.53 -46.33
CA SER A 6 -22.89 -60.30 -46.73
C SER A 6 -23.84 -59.23 -47.28
N VAL A 7 -23.58 -57.95 -46.95
CA VAL A 7 -24.03 -56.74 -47.67
C VAL A 7 -22.87 -55.74 -47.50
N LEU A 8 -22.07 -55.37 -48.52
CA LEU A 8 -22.30 -54.32 -49.55
C LEU A 8 -22.64 -52.94 -48.90
N LEU A 9 -22.03 -51.80 -49.27
CA LEU A 9 -21.20 -51.45 -50.44
C LEU A 9 -20.22 -50.28 -50.15
N ALA A 10 -19.26 -50.05 -51.06
CA ALA A 10 -18.61 -48.76 -51.40
C ALA A 10 -17.41 -48.23 -50.57
N ILE A 11 -16.21 -48.65 -50.99
CA ILE A 11 -14.92 -47.90 -50.97
C ILE A 11 -14.75 -47.25 -52.37
N VAL A 12 -13.91 -46.27 -52.74
CA VAL A 12 -12.61 -45.68 -52.27
C VAL A 12 -12.63 -44.18 -52.65
N MET A 13 -11.96 -43.24 -51.96
CA MET A 13 -10.56 -42.78 -52.12
C MET A 13 -10.20 -41.80 -50.97
N ALA A 14 -9.05 -41.83 -50.28
CA ALA A 14 -7.63 -41.80 -50.70
C ALA A 14 -7.19 -40.40 -51.18
N ILE A 15 -5.98 -39.85 -50.92
CA ILE A 15 -4.80 -40.24 -50.09
C ILE A 15 -4.00 -38.92 -49.84
N ALA A 16 -3.15 -38.70 -48.83
CA ALA A 16 -2.52 -39.50 -47.77
C ALA A 16 -2.78 -38.82 -46.36
N GLY A 17 -2.01 -38.99 -45.27
CA GLY A 17 -0.84 -39.83 -44.99
C GLY A 17 -0.49 -39.82 -43.49
N PHE A 18 -0.06 -40.96 -42.93
CA PHE A 18 0.03 -41.18 -41.47
C PHE A 18 1.48 -41.39 -41.01
N ALA A 19 1.89 -40.73 -39.92
CA ALA A 19 3.16 -40.95 -39.25
C ALA A 19 2.92 -41.04 -37.73
N VAL A 20 3.39 -42.13 -37.11
CA VAL A 20 3.11 -42.45 -35.70
C VAL A 20 4.05 -41.70 -34.75
N GLY A 21 3.50 -41.14 -33.67
CA GLY A 21 4.27 -40.44 -32.63
C GLY A 21 3.62 -40.50 -31.25
N HIS A 22 3.48 -41.70 -30.68
CA HIS A 22 2.97 -41.86 -29.31
C HIS A 22 3.99 -41.41 -28.25
N VAL A 23 3.73 -40.29 -27.59
CA VAL A 23 4.26 -40.00 -26.23
C VAL A 23 3.14 -39.39 -25.39
N VAL A 24 2.92 -39.93 -24.19
CA VAL A 24 1.93 -39.42 -23.23
C VAL A 24 2.49 -38.15 -22.56
N GLY A 25 1.76 -37.04 -22.65
CA GLY A 25 2.23 -35.74 -22.17
C GLY A 25 1.09 -34.85 -21.66
N SER A 26 0.46 -35.21 -20.54
CA SER A 26 -0.58 -34.40 -19.92
C SER A 26 -0.07 -32.99 -19.60
N ARG A 27 -0.63 -31.98 -20.27
CA ARG A 27 -0.49 -30.57 -19.92
C ARG A 27 -1.85 -29.88 -20.07
N SER A 28 -2.53 -29.70 -18.94
CA SER A 28 -3.71 -28.84 -18.83
C SER A 28 -3.30 -27.35 -18.90
N GLY A 29 -2.85 -26.93 -20.08
CA GLY A 29 -2.71 -25.52 -20.43
C GLY A 29 -4.01 -25.05 -21.07
N THR A 30 -4.88 -24.38 -20.31
CA THR A 30 -6.05 -23.71 -20.89
C THR A 30 -5.59 -22.47 -21.65
N GLU A 31 -5.27 -22.62 -22.94
CA GLU A 31 -5.38 -21.48 -23.84
C GLU A 31 -6.84 -20.99 -23.80
N VAL A 32 -7.03 -19.71 -23.55
CA VAL A 32 -8.34 -19.08 -23.64
C VAL A 32 -8.63 -18.93 -25.13
N ALA A 33 -9.29 -19.95 -25.70
CA ALA A 33 -9.63 -19.97 -27.11
C ALA A 33 -10.48 -18.74 -27.46
N ASP A 34 -10.06 -18.02 -28.51
CA ASP A 34 -10.78 -16.88 -29.05
C ASP A 34 -12.03 -17.37 -29.80
N THR A 35 -13.14 -17.47 -29.06
CA THR A 35 -14.45 -17.90 -29.57
C THR A 35 -15.47 -16.77 -29.38
N GLY A 36 -15.25 -15.64 -30.06
CA GLY A 36 -16.05 -14.43 -29.88
C GLY A 36 -16.06 -13.51 -31.11
N GLY A 37 -16.43 -14.04 -32.28
CA GLY A 37 -16.42 -13.32 -33.56
C GLY A 37 -17.24 -12.03 -33.57
N THR A 38 -16.54 -10.90 -33.42
CA THR A 38 -16.99 -9.53 -33.73
C THR A 38 -15.78 -8.78 -34.29
N GLU A 39 -15.96 -7.93 -35.30
CA GLU A 39 -14.82 -7.32 -36.02
C GLU A 39 -14.14 -6.22 -35.17
N GLU A 40 -13.00 -6.55 -34.53
CA GLU A 40 -12.09 -5.54 -33.98
C GLU A 40 -11.50 -4.75 -35.18
N ALA A 41 -11.74 -3.43 -35.23
CA ALA A 41 -11.41 -2.60 -36.39
C ALA A 41 -9.92 -2.72 -36.78
N GLN A 42 -9.64 -3.13 -38.02
CA GLN A 42 -8.29 -3.46 -38.45
C GLN A 42 -7.32 -2.28 -38.30
N ALA A 43 -6.22 -2.49 -37.59
CA ALA A 43 -5.20 -1.49 -37.31
C ALA A 43 -4.38 -1.13 -38.56
N ALA A 44 -4.26 0.15 -38.87
CA ALA A 44 -3.52 0.63 -40.05
C ALA A 44 -2.03 0.26 -40.00
N ASP A 45 -1.39 0.14 -41.17
CA ASP A 45 0.06 -0.06 -41.30
C ASP A 45 0.81 1.27 -41.28
N VAL A 46 0.68 1.98 -40.16
CA VAL A 46 1.36 3.26 -39.89
C VAL A 46 2.14 3.14 -38.58
N ILE A 47 3.39 3.61 -38.57
CA ILE A 47 4.25 3.61 -37.37
C ILE A 47 3.86 4.80 -36.49
N VAL A 48 3.30 4.52 -35.31
CA VAL A 48 3.04 5.53 -34.29
C VAL A 48 4.35 5.93 -33.62
N ALA A 49 4.75 7.20 -33.78
CA ALA A 49 6.02 7.71 -33.26
C ALA A 49 5.97 8.02 -31.75
N GLY A 50 7.03 7.65 -31.03
CA GLY A 50 7.29 8.04 -29.64
C GLY A 50 7.51 6.88 -28.66
N ASP A 51 8.47 7.03 -27.73
CA ASP A 51 8.95 5.99 -26.79
C ASP A 51 7.99 5.70 -25.61
N VAL A 52 6.68 5.70 -25.87
CA VAL A 52 5.65 5.58 -24.83
C VAL A 52 5.24 4.11 -24.64
N GLU A 53 5.38 3.59 -23.42
CA GLU A 53 4.94 2.23 -23.09
C GLU A 53 3.41 2.10 -23.20
N ARG A 54 2.96 1.30 -24.16
CA ARG A 54 1.55 0.98 -24.44
C ARG A 54 1.28 -0.51 -24.26
N TYR A 55 0.04 -0.85 -23.97
CA TYR A 55 -0.46 -2.22 -23.81
C TYR A 55 -1.53 -2.51 -24.86
N LYS A 56 -1.52 -3.70 -25.48
CA LYS A 56 -2.63 -4.13 -26.33
C LYS A 56 -3.74 -4.66 -25.43
N VAL A 57 -4.79 -3.86 -25.25
CA VAL A 57 -5.99 -4.23 -24.48
C VAL A 57 -7.14 -4.40 -25.48
N PRO A 58 -7.64 -5.63 -25.71
CA PRO A 58 -8.74 -5.86 -26.65
C PRO A 58 -9.99 -5.06 -26.29
N VAL A 59 -10.68 -4.53 -27.29
CA VAL A 59 -11.94 -3.77 -27.10
C VAL A 59 -12.93 -4.16 -28.19
N THR A 60 -14.02 -4.80 -27.79
CA THR A 60 -15.09 -5.28 -28.68
C THR A 60 -16.47 -4.86 -28.18
N ASP A 61 -17.49 -5.03 -29.02
CA ASP A 61 -18.90 -4.77 -28.70
C ASP A 61 -19.48 -5.67 -27.60
N ALA A 62 -18.69 -6.57 -27.01
CA ALA A 62 -19.07 -7.33 -25.81
C ALA A 62 -18.72 -6.61 -24.49
N GLN A 63 -18.31 -5.33 -24.52
CA GLN A 63 -18.04 -4.51 -23.33
C GLN A 63 -18.94 -3.27 -23.26
N PRO A 64 -19.48 -2.93 -22.07
CA PRO A 64 -20.17 -1.66 -21.86
C PRO A 64 -19.24 -0.46 -22.09
N SER A 65 -19.78 0.61 -22.67
CA SER A 65 -19.03 1.81 -23.03
C SER A 65 -19.83 3.11 -22.91
N LYS A 66 -19.16 4.24 -22.70
CA LYS A 66 -19.74 5.60 -22.62
C LYS A 66 -18.95 6.54 -23.51
N GLY A 67 -19.62 7.30 -24.37
CA GLY A 67 -18.98 8.03 -25.48
C GLY A 67 -19.02 7.23 -26.80
N PRO A 68 -18.69 7.85 -27.94
CA PRO A 68 -18.93 7.25 -29.26
C PRO A 68 -17.88 6.18 -29.60
N LYS A 69 -18.26 5.18 -30.41
CA LYS A 69 -17.36 4.06 -30.74
C LYS A 69 -16.07 4.48 -31.46
N ASP A 70 -16.11 5.59 -32.19
CA ASP A 70 -15.02 6.14 -32.99
C ASP A 70 -14.14 7.15 -32.23
N ALA A 71 -14.34 7.34 -30.92
CA ALA A 71 -13.62 8.35 -30.15
C ALA A 71 -12.09 8.25 -30.26
N LEU A 72 -11.43 9.41 -30.40
CA LEU A 72 -9.98 9.55 -30.58
C LEU A 72 -9.18 8.92 -29.42
N VAL A 73 -9.76 8.93 -28.21
CA VAL A 73 -9.17 8.36 -27.01
C VAL A 73 -10.11 7.34 -26.38
N THR A 74 -9.65 6.09 -26.30
CA THR A 74 -10.31 5.01 -25.57
C THR A 74 -9.68 4.87 -24.19
N ILE A 75 -10.49 4.93 -23.14
CA ILE A 75 -10.09 4.68 -21.76
C ILE A 75 -10.69 3.34 -21.32
N VAL A 76 -9.89 2.28 -21.29
CA VAL A 76 -10.34 1.00 -20.73
C VAL A 76 -10.18 1.04 -19.20
N GLU A 77 -11.29 0.99 -18.47
CA GLU A 77 -11.34 1.00 -17.00
C GLU A 77 -11.60 -0.42 -16.45
N PHE A 78 -10.65 -0.96 -15.69
CA PHE A 78 -10.84 -2.16 -14.85
C PHE A 78 -11.27 -1.73 -13.44
N SER A 79 -12.52 -2.05 -13.08
CA SER A 79 -13.20 -1.45 -11.91
C SER A 79 -14.14 -2.42 -11.18
N GLU A 80 -14.69 -1.97 -10.05
CA GLU A 80 -15.32 -2.85 -9.06
C GLU A 80 -16.29 -2.11 -8.11
N PHE A 81 -17.53 -2.58 -8.01
CA PHE A 81 -18.65 -1.84 -7.40
C PHE A 81 -18.59 -1.66 -5.88
N GLN A 82 -17.93 -2.53 -5.13
CA GLN A 82 -17.65 -2.36 -3.69
C GLN A 82 -16.35 -1.60 -3.40
N CYS A 83 -15.51 -1.31 -4.40
CA CYS A 83 -14.23 -0.67 -4.17
C CYS A 83 -14.41 0.83 -3.87
N PRO A 84 -14.00 1.32 -2.68
CA PRO A 84 -14.16 2.73 -2.31
C PRO A 84 -13.27 3.66 -3.14
N PHE A 85 -12.19 3.13 -3.75
CA PHE A 85 -11.39 3.90 -4.71
C PHE A 85 -12.10 4.04 -6.06
N CYS A 86 -12.91 3.06 -6.50
CA CYS A 86 -13.67 3.18 -7.74
C CYS A 86 -14.73 4.28 -7.61
N ALA A 87 -15.55 4.26 -6.54
CA ALA A 87 -16.47 5.37 -6.25
C ALA A 87 -15.77 6.74 -6.15
N ARG A 88 -14.54 6.79 -5.61
CA ARG A 88 -13.74 8.03 -5.53
C ARG A 88 -13.32 8.59 -6.90
N VAL A 89 -13.27 7.78 -7.96
CA VAL A 89 -12.87 8.22 -9.30
C VAL A 89 -14.04 8.72 -10.15
N LEU A 90 -15.28 8.37 -9.80
CA LEU A 90 -16.48 8.69 -10.60
C LEU A 90 -16.67 10.19 -10.89
N PRO A 91 -16.41 11.13 -9.95
CA PRO A 91 -16.46 12.56 -10.28
C PRO A 91 -15.41 12.96 -11.31
N THR A 92 -14.25 12.29 -11.34
CA THR A 92 -13.17 12.53 -12.30
C THR A 92 -13.48 11.90 -13.68
N THR A 93 -14.01 10.68 -13.75
CA THR A 93 -14.40 10.07 -15.03
C THR A 93 -15.62 10.76 -15.64
N LYS A 94 -16.57 11.24 -14.81
CA LYS A 94 -17.60 12.18 -15.27
C LYS A 94 -16.99 13.48 -15.80
N GLN A 95 -16.10 14.14 -15.07
CA GLN A 95 -15.45 15.38 -15.53
C GLN A 95 -14.68 15.17 -16.85
N VAL A 96 -14.08 13.99 -17.07
CA VAL A 96 -13.45 13.62 -18.36
C VAL A 96 -14.48 13.60 -19.50
N ILE A 97 -15.61 12.90 -19.34
CA ILE A 97 -16.67 12.89 -20.37
C ILE A 97 -17.25 14.30 -20.59
N ASP A 98 -17.52 15.04 -19.52
CA ASP A 98 -18.07 16.41 -19.58
C ASP A 98 -17.12 17.40 -20.27
N THR A 99 -15.80 17.20 -20.17
CA THR A 99 -14.79 18.11 -20.75
C THR A 99 -14.44 17.76 -22.20
N TYR A 100 -14.37 16.48 -22.54
CA TYR A 100 -13.86 16.01 -23.84
C TYR A 100 -14.93 15.57 -24.84
N GLY A 101 -16.17 15.34 -24.40
CA GLY A 101 -17.30 15.02 -25.27
C GLY A 101 -17.04 13.82 -26.18
N ASP A 102 -17.20 14.04 -27.50
CA ASP A 102 -17.06 13.01 -28.54
C ASP A 102 -15.61 12.53 -28.75
N LYS A 103 -14.61 13.23 -28.21
CA LYS A 103 -13.19 12.85 -28.33
C LYS A 103 -12.80 11.66 -27.43
N VAL A 104 -13.60 11.33 -26.41
CA VAL A 104 -13.29 10.28 -25.43
C VAL A 104 -14.41 9.23 -25.36
N ARG A 105 -14.04 7.95 -25.31
CA ARG A 105 -14.92 6.86 -24.86
C ARG A 105 -14.30 6.12 -23.68
N ILE A 106 -15.10 5.82 -22.66
CA ILE A 106 -14.74 4.93 -21.55
C ILE A 106 -15.31 3.54 -21.85
N VAL A 107 -14.52 2.48 -21.64
CA VAL A 107 -14.90 1.07 -21.83
C VAL A 107 -14.72 0.34 -20.50
N TRP A 108 -15.78 -0.32 -20.02
CA TRP A 108 -15.77 -1.03 -18.75
C TRP A 108 -15.18 -2.45 -18.87
N ARG A 109 -14.41 -2.84 -17.86
CA ARG A 109 -13.91 -4.19 -17.62
C ARG A 109 -14.08 -4.55 -16.14
N ASN A 110 -14.59 -5.73 -15.85
CA ASN A 110 -14.90 -6.18 -14.49
C ASN A 110 -13.63 -6.67 -13.77
N ASN A 111 -13.39 -6.24 -12.53
CA ASN A 111 -12.28 -6.79 -11.73
C ASN A 111 -12.66 -7.00 -10.25
N PRO A 112 -13.63 -7.90 -9.96
CA PRO A 112 -14.12 -8.16 -8.60
C PRO A 112 -13.04 -8.67 -7.64
N LEU A 113 -12.73 -7.88 -6.62
CA LEU A 113 -11.67 -8.16 -5.66
C LEU A 113 -12.15 -9.16 -4.59
N SER A 114 -11.43 -10.27 -4.41
CA SER A 114 -11.86 -11.41 -3.57
C SER A 114 -12.04 -11.14 -2.07
N PHE A 115 -11.70 -9.94 -1.59
CA PHE A 115 -11.93 -9.49 -0.21
C PHE A 115 -13.17 -8.59 -0.05
N HIS A 116 -13.97 -8.46 -1.11
CA HIS A 116 -15.27 -7.79 -1.19
C HIS A 116 -16.36 -8.80 -1.58
N ASN A 117 -17.15 -9.24 -0.59
CA ASN A 117 -18.02 -10.41 -0.68
C ASN A 117 -19.08 -10.32 -1.81
N ASN A 118 -19.49 -9.11 -2.19
CA ASN A 118 -20.58 -8.88 -3.13
C ASN A 118 -20.08 -8.29 -4.47
N ALA A 119 -18.76 -8.19 -4.66
CA ALA A 119 -18.15 -7.66 -5.88
C ALA A 119 -18.57 -8.43 -7.15
N ALA A 120 -18.56 -9.77 -7.07
CA ALA A 120 -18.94 -10.65 -8.17
C ALA A 120 -20.45 -10.57 -8.53
N PRO A 121 -21.42 -10.70 -7.59
CA PRO A 121 -22.84 -10.57 -7.92
C PRO A 121 -23.23 -9.14 -8.35
N ALA A 122 -22.58 -8.09 -7.85
CA ALA A 122 -22.78 -6.73 -8.37
C ALA A 122 -22.31 -6.59 -9.83
N ALA A 123 -21.15 -7.16 -10.18
CA ALA A 123 -20.69 -7.23 -11.57
C ALA A 123 -21.63 -8.08 -12.45
N ALA A 124 -22.15 -9.20 -11.94
CA ALA A 124 -23.11 -10.03 -12.67
C ALA A 124 -24.43 -9.28 -12.97
N LEU A 125 -24.96 -8.51 -12.01
CA LEU A 125 -26.14 -7.66 -12.26
C LEU A 125 -25.85 -6.58 -13.32
N ALA A 126 -24.69 -5.91 -13.25
CA ALA A 126 -24.35 -4.88 -14.24
C ALA A 126 -24.21 -5.49 -15.66
N MET A 127 -23.60 -6.66 -15.80
CA MET A 127 -23.52 -7.37 -17.09
C MET A 127 -24.88 -7.91 -17.57
N GLU A 128 -25.80 -8.26 -16.67
CA GLU A 128 -27.17 -8.59 -17.03
C GLU A 128 -27.95 -7.36 -17.52
N ALA A 129 -27.76 -6.21 -16.89
CA ALA A 129 -28.32 -4.94 -17.37
C ALA A 129 -27.82 -4.60 -18.79
N TYR A 130 -26.53 -4.84 -19.05
CA TYR A 130 -25.94 -4.72 -20.39
C TYR A 130 -26.56 -5.70 -21.39
N ALA A 131 -26.78 -6.96 -21.00
CA ALA A 131 -27.39 -7.98 -21.86
C ALA A 131 -28.87 -7.68 -22.20
N GLN A 132 -29.59 -6.96 -21.34
CA GLN A 132 -31.00 -6.62 -21.54
C GLN A 132 -31.24 -5.28 -22.24
N GLY A 133 -30.35 -4.29 -22.08
CA GLY A 133 -30.55 -2.94 -22.61
C GLY A 133 -29.28 -2.17 -22.95
N GLY A 134 -28.18 -2.88 -23.22
CA GLY A 134 -26.93 -2.30 -23.72
C GLY A 134 -26.30 -1.28 -22.79
N ASN A 135 -25.60 -0.30 -23.38
CA ASN A 135 -24.87 0.73 -22.64
C ASN A 135 -25.76 1.49 -21.64
N ASP A 136 -26.97 1.88 -22.04
CA ASP A 136 -27.82 2.74 -21.23
C ASP A 136 -28.25 2.05 -19.93
N LYS A 137 -28.75 0.80 -20.02
CA LYS A 137 -29.10 0.01 -18.83
C LYS A 137 -27.87 -0.39 -18.01
N PHE A 138 -26.72 -0.62 -18.63
CA PHE A 138 -25.48 -0.79 -17.88
C PHE A 138 -25.14 0.45 -17.04
N TRP A 139 -25.16 1.65 -17.61
CA TRP A 139 -24.77 2.87 -16.88
C TRP A 139 -25.78 3.26 -15.80
N GLU A 140 -27.08 3.05 -16.05
CA GLU A 140 -28.15 3.24 -15.05
C GLU A 140 -27.92 2.33 -13.81
N VAL A 141 -27.64 1.05 -14.04
CA VAL A 141 -27.36 0.09 -12.96
C VAL A 141 -25.99 0.34 -12.32
N HIS A 142 -24.97 0.70 -13.09
CA HIS A 142 -23.64 1.09 -12.58
C HIS A 142 -23.74 2.25 -11.59
N ASP A 143 -24.45 3.32 -11.94
CA ASP A 143 -24.60 4.50 -11.10
C ASP A 143 -25.43 4.16 -9.84
N ALA A 144 -26.47 3.31 -9.96
CA ALA A 144 -27.22 2.80 -8.82
C ALA A 144 -26.36 1.94 -7.86
N LEU A 145 -25.53 1.04 -8.38
CA LEU A 145 -24.61 0.19 -7.59
C LEU A 145 -23.58 1.04 -6.85
N PHE A 146 -22.98 2.02 -7.51
CA PHE A 146 -21.98 2.89 -6.88
C PHE A 146 -22.58 3.89 -5.89
N ALA A 147 -23.81 4.36 -6.08
CA ALA A 147 -24.53 5.12 -5.07
C ALA A 147 -24.79 4.30 -3.78
N ASN A 148 -24.78 2.97 -3.87
CA ASN A 148 -25.20 2.05 -2.81
C ASN A 148 -24.12 1.02 -2.39
N GLN A 149 -22.82 1.29 -2.52
CA GLN A 149 -21.72 0.30 -2.30
C GLN A 149 -21.81 -0.56 -1.00
N LYS A 150 -22.42 -0.04 0.06
CA LYS A 150 -22.60 -0.71 1.36
C LYS A 150 -23.78 -1.69 1.39
N ALA A 151 -24.73 -1.55 0.46
CA ALA A 151 -26.01 -2.23 0.40
C ALA A 151 -26.14 -3.01 -0.92
N LEU A 152 -25.13 -3.83 -1.25
CA LEU A 152 -25.11 -4.66 -2.47
C LEU A 152 -25.41 -6.14 -2.15
N GLY A 153 -26.30 -6.42 -1.20
CA GLY A 153 -26.74 -7.78 -0.90
C GLY A 153 -27.72 -8.30 -1.97
N ARG A 154 -28.11 -9.57 -1.86
CA ARG A 154 -28.95 -10.22 -2.90
C ARG A 154 -30.30 -9.54 -3.09
N ALA A 155 -30.97 -9.15 -2.00
CA ALA A 155 -32.26 -8.49 -2.06
C ALA A 155 -32.15 -7.06 -2.63
N GLU A 156 -31.08 -6.35 -2.28
CA GLU A 156 -30.81 -5.00 -2.76
C GLU A 156 -30.48 -5.01 -4.26
N LEU A 157 -29.66 -5.97 -4.72
CA LEU A 157 -29.35 -6.17 -6.14
C LEU A 157 -30.62 -6.43 -6.97
N GLU A 158 -31.52 -7.31 -6.51
CA GLU A 158 -32.82 -7.52 -7.16
C GLU A 158 -33.68 -6.24 -7.16
N GLY A 159 -33.69 -5.48 -6.05
CA GLY A 159 -34.40 -4.20 -5.94
C GLY A 159 -33.81 -3.06 -6.77
N TYR A 160 -32.53 -3.10 -7.14
CA TYR A 160 -31.96 -2.17 -8.13
C TYR A 160 -32.31 -2.59 -9.57
N ALA A 161 -32.36 -3.89 -9.83
CA ALA A 161 -32.78 -4.43 -11.13
C ALA A 161 -34.23 -4.10 -11.46
N GLU A 162 -35.14 -4.28 -10.49
CA GLU A 162 -36.56 -3.92 -10.62
C GLU A 162 -36.75 -2.43 -10.90
N LYS A 163 -36.04 -1.56 -10.17
CA LYS A 163 -36.06 -0.09 -10.39
C LYS A 163 -35.51 0.31 -11.76
N ALA A 164 -34.53 -0.43 -12.27
CA ALA A 164 -34.01 -0.26 -13.63
C ALA A 164 -34.89 -0.92 -14.71
N GLY A 165 -36.04 -1.50 -14.35
CA GLY A 165 -36.98 -2.12 -15.30
C GLY A 165 -36.43 -3.38 -15.98
N LEU A 166 -35.50 -4.09 -15.33
CA LEU A 166 -34.95 -5.35 -15.84
C LEU A 166 -35.90 -6.53 -15.62
N ASP A 167 -35.79 -7.54 -16.48
CA ASP A 167 -36.43 -8.85 -16.34
C ASP A 167 -35.90 -9.55 -15.08
N SER A 168 -36.71 -9.53 -14.01
CA SER A 168 -36.39 -10.08 -12.70
C SER A 168 -36.14 -11.61 -12.73
N ALA A 169 -36.68 -12.34 -13.70
CA ALA A 169 -36.46 -13.78 -13.83
C ALA A 169 -35.07 -14.06 -14.42
N LYS A 170 -34.67 -13.31 -15.46
CA LYS A 170 -33.31 -13.36 -16.00
C LYS A 170 -32.27 -12.86 -14.99
N VAL A 171 -32.56 -11.80 -14.24
CA VAL A 171 -31.68 -11.30 -13.18
C VAL A 171 -31.47 -12.32 -12.06
N LYS A 172 -32.54 -12.98 -11.60
CA LYS A 172 -32.43 -14.10 -10.64
C LYS A 172 -31.53 -15.19 -11.21
N LYS A 173 -31.81 -15.65 -12.43
CA LYS A 173 -30.98 -16.64 -13.13
C LYS A 173 -29.51 -16.21 -13.24
N ALA A 174 -29.23 -14.96 -13.55
CA ALA A 174 -27.87 -14.43 -13.68
C ALA A 174 -27.11 -14.41 -12.35
N LEU A 175 -27.80 -14.17 -11.23
CA LEU A 175 -27.24 -14.17 -9.88
C LEU A 175 -27.13 -15.58 -9.27
N ASP A 176 -28.04 -16.50 -9.60
CA ASP A 176 -28.07 -17.88 -9.11
C ASP A 176 -27.17 -18.83 -9.92
N GLU A 177 -27.30 -18.84 -11.25
CA GLU A 177 -26.50 -19.69 -12.15
C GLU A 177 -25.17 -19.04 -12.56
N SER A 178 -24.93 -17.78 -12.16
CA SER A 178 -23.70 -17.03 -12.48
C SER A 178 -23.42 -16.91 -14.00
N THR A 179 -24.46 -16.63 -14.80
CA THR A 179 -24.40 -16.65 -16.29
C THR A 179 -23.26 -15.81 -16.87
N HIS A 180 -23.00 -14.62 -16.32
CA HIS A 180 -21.95 -13.70 -16.76
C HIS A 180 -20.54 -14.05 -16.28
N LYS A 181 -20.36 -15.10 -15.49
CA LYS A 181 -19.08 -15.44 -14.84
C LYS A 181 -17.95 -15.63 -15.86
N LYS A 182 -18.21 -16.23 -17.03
CA LYS A 182 -17.16 -16.41 -18.07
C LYS A 182 -16.60 -15.07 -18.56
N ALA A 183 -17.44 -14.05 -18.70
CA ALA A 183 -16.99 -12.70 -19.11
C ALA A 183 -16.22 -12.01 -17.98
N ILE A 184 -16.73 -12.09 -16.74
CA ILE A 184 -16.11 -11.51 -15.55
C ILE A 184 -14.73 -12.15 -15.28
N ASP A 185 -14.65 -13.48 -15.29
CA ASP A 185 -13.39 -14.23 -15.16
C ASP A 185 -12.40 -13.87 -16.29
N GLY A 186 -12.90 -13.64 -17.52
CA GLY A 186 -12.11 -13.20 -18.67
C GLY A 186 -11.51 -11.81 -18.47
N ASP A 187 -12.31 -10.84 -18.01
CA ASP A 187 -11.83 -9.50 -17.65
C ASP A 187 -10.78 -9.56 -16.53
N GLN A 188 -10.99 -10.41 -15.51
CA GLN A 188 -10.02 -10.63 -14.44
C GLN A 188 -8.72 -11.30 -14.92
N GLY A 189 -8.82 -12.27 -15.83
CA GLY A 189 -7.67 -12.90 -16.47
C GLY A 189 -6.84 -11.89 -17.25
N LEU A 190 -7.49 -11.08 -18.09
CA LEU A 190 -6.88 -9.98 -18.83
C LEU A 190 -6.24 -8.94 -17.89
N ALA A 191 -6.92 -8.56 -16.81
CA ALA A 191 -6.39 -7.66 -15.79
C ALA A 191 -5.12 -8.22 -15.13
N ALA A 192 -5.14 -9.49 -14.73
CA ALA A 192 -3.99 -10.17 -14.11
C ALA A 192 -2.81 -10.31 -15.07
N GLN A 193 -3.10 -10.60 -16.35
CA GLN A 193 -2.13 -10.71 -17.45
C GLN A 193 -1.46 -9.37 -17.76
N LEU A 194 -2.21 -8.28 -17.90
CA LEU A 194 -1.69 -6.93 -18.20
C LEU A 194 -1.08 -6.22 -16.98
N GLY A 195 -1.36 -6.71 -15.75
CA GLY A 195 -0.81 -6.15 -14.51
C GLY A 195 -1.74 -5.18 -13.77
N ALA A 196 -3.02 -5.13 -14.13
CA ALA A 196 -4.09 -4.40 -13.45
C ALA A 196 -4.55 -5.10 -12.15
N ARG A 197 -3.61 -5.29 -11.22
CA ARG A 197 -3.77 -6.10 -9.98
C ARG A 197 -4.49 -5.36 -8.84
N GLY A 198 -5.56 -4.63 -9.16
CA GLY A 198 -6.36 -3.83 -8.23
C GLY A 198 -7.09 -2.71 -8.97
N THR A 199 -8.10 -2.11 -8.32
CA THR A 199 -9.04 -1.18 -8.96
C THR A 199 -9.11 0.21 -8.28
N PRO A 200 -9.51 1.27 -9.00
CA PRO A 200 -9.69 1.31 -10.45
C PRO A 200 -8.34 1.33 -11.18
N TYR A 201 -8.29 0.87 -12.42
CA TYR A 201 -7.06 0.82 -13.22
C TYR A 201 -7.37 1.09 -14.68
N PHE A 202 -6.62 1.99 -15.31
CA PHE A 202 -6.97 2.56 -16.61
C PHE A 202 -5.89 2.30 -17.66
N PHE A 203 -6.33 2.11 -18.90
CA PHE A 203 -5.49 2.13 -20.09
C PHE A 203 -6.04 3.16 -21.08
N VAL A 204 -5.40 4.33 -21.15
CA VAL A 204 -5.76 5.44 -22.06
C VAL A 204 -5.00 5.23 -23.37
N ASN A 205 -5.67 4.78 -24.43
CA ASN A 205 -5.03 4.33 -25.69
C ASN A 205 -3.85 3.35 -25.42
N GLY A 206 -4.05 2.43 -24.48
CA GLY A 206 -3.05 1.46 -24.03
C GLY A 206 -2.07 1.97 -22.96
N ARG A 207 -2.05 3.27 -22.62
CA ARG A 207 -1.13 3.84 -21.62
C ARG A 207 -1.69 3.69 -20.21
N GLN A 208 -0.89 3.14 -19.29
CA GLN A 208 -1.35 2.83 -17.94
C GLN A 208 -1.50 4.07 -17.05
N LEU A 209 -2.66 4.21 -16.41
CA LEU A 209 -2.91 5.14 -15.31
C LEU A 209 -3.55 4.36 -14.14
N ARG A 210 -2.97 4.44 -12.93
CA ARG A 210 -3.21 3.43 -11.87
C ARG A 210 -3.88 4.03 -10.63
N GLY A 211 -4.97 3.42 -10.16
CA GLY A 211 -5.73 3.88 -9.00
C GLY A 211 -6.60 5.09 -9.31
N ALA A 212 -7.35 5.56 -8.30
CA ALA A 212 -8.21 6.74 -8.42
C ALA A 212 -7.37 8.03 -8.45
N GLN A 213 -6.97 8.43 -9.65
CA GLN A 213 -6.19 9.63 -9.96
C GLN A 213 -7.07 10.89 -10.11
N PRO A 214 -6.53 12.10 -9.90
CA PRO A 214 -7.27 13.35 -10.12
C PRO A 214 -7.37 13.68 -11.62
N PHE A 215 -8.35 14.52 -11.98
CA PHE A 215 -8.61 14.97 -13.36
C PHE A 215 -7.36 15.39 -14.13
N ALA A 216 -6.48 16.23 -13.55
CA ALA A 216 -5.26 16.71 -14.22
C ALA A 216 -4.30 15.58 -14.68
N ALA A 217 -4.35 14.40 -14.04
CA ALA A 217 -3.55 13.24 -14.45
C ALA A 217 -4.18 12.47 -15.62
N PHE A 218 -5.51 12.48 -15.75
CA PHE A 218 -6.20 12.02 -16.96
C PHE A 218 -6.00 13.02 -18.09
N GLN A 219 -6.29 14.31 -17.82
CA GLN A 219 -6.24 15.41 -18.77
C GLN A 219 -4.93 15.40 -19.57
N LYS A 220 -3.79 15.41 -18.87
CA LYS A 220 -2.46 15.34 -19.51
C LYS A 220 -2.34 14.18 -20.51
N VAL A 221 -2.78 12.97 -20.12
CA VAL A 221 -2.65 11.78 -20.98
C VAL A 221 -3.64 11.87 -22.15
N ILE A 222 -4.86 12.34 -21.92
CA ILE A 222 -5.88 12.50 -22.97
C ILE A 222 -5.42 13.55 -24.00
N ASP A 223 -4.88 14.69 -23.58
CA ASP A 223 -4.37 15.74 -24.47
C ASP A 223 -3.22 15.23 -25.36
N GLU A 224 -2.27 14.50 -24.79
CA GLU A 224 -1.17 13.84 -25.53
C GLU A 224 -1.69 12.77 -26.52
N GLU A 225 -2.75 12.05 -26.17
CA GLU A 225 -3.37 11.04 -27.04
C GLU A 225 -4.26 11.62 -28.13
N ILE A 226 -4.93 12.75 -27.88
CA ILE A 226 -5.65 13.52 -28.92
C ILE A 226 -4.65 14.03 -29.96
N ALA A 227 -3.52 14.62 -29.54
CA ALA A 227 -2.48 15.06 -30.47
C ALA A 227 -1.87 13.90 -31.29
N THR A 228 -1.74 12.72 -30.67
CA THR A 228 -1.33 11.48 -31.36
C THR A 228 -2.39 11.06 -32.40
N ALA A 229 -3.66 11.04 -32.03
CA ALA A 229 -4.77 10.68 -32.91
C ALA A 229 -4.92 11.67 -34.09
N GLU A 230 -4.87 12.98 -33.83
CA GLU A 230 -4.91 14.02 -34.87
C GLU A 230 -3.73 13.94 -35.85
N THR A 231 -2.58 13.40 -35.42
CA THR A 231 -1.44 13.11 -36.30
C THR A 231 -1.72 11.90 -37.20
N LEU A 232 -2.32 10.83 -36.66
CA LEU A 232 -2.71 9.64 -37.41
C LEU A 232 -3.84 9.93 -38.43
N LEU A 233 -4.82 10.76 -38.07
CA LEU A 233 -5.85 11.24 -38.99
C LEU A 233 -5.23 11.96 -40.21
N LYS A 234 -4.23 12.82 -39.99
CA LYS A 234 -3.47 13.51 -41.06
C LYS A 234 -2.63 12.54 -41.91
N GLN A 235 -2.36 11.35 -41.42
CA GLN A 235 -1.68 10.25 -42.13
C GLN A 235 -2.67 9.28 -42.81
N GLY A 236 -3.97 9.59 -42.83
CA GLY A 236 -5.00 8.80 -43.52
C GLY A 236 -5.56 7.62 -42.72
N VAL A 237 -5.19 7.47 -41.45
CA VAL A 237 -5.81 6.47 -40.54
C VAL A 237 -7.25 6.92 -40.25
N LYS A 238 -8.24 6.03 -40.42
CA LYS A 238 -9.64 6.38 -40.11
C LYS A 238 -9.88 6.49 -38.61
N LYS A 239 -10.88 7.28 -38.20
CA LYS A 239 -11.17 7.61 -36.80
C LYS A 239 -11.42 6.35 -35.95
N GLU A 240 -12.11 5.37 -36.53
CA GLU A 240 -12.44 4.07 -35.91
C GLU A 240 -11.20 3.18 -35.73
N GLN A 241 -10.18 3.36 -36.58
CA GLN A 241 -8.93 2.59 -36.56
C GLN A 241 -7.89 3.15 -35.59
N ILE A 242 -8.10 4.36 -35.04
CA ILE A 242 -7.12 5.04 -34.16
C ILE A 242 -6.70 4.14 -33.00
N TYR A 243 -7.67 3.61 -32.24
CA TYR A 243 -7.39 2.77 -31.06
C TYR A 243 -6.59 1.50 -31.41
N ALA A 244 -7.01 0.80 -32.46
CA ALA A 244 -6.33 -0.41 -32.91
C ALA A 244 -4.91 -0.10 -33.42
N THR A 245 -4.72 1.03 -34.09
CA THR A 245 -3.42 1.49 -34.60
C THR A 245 -2.45 1.86 -33.47
N VAL A 246 -2.87 2.66 -32.48
CA VAL A 246 -2.01 3.03 -31.33
C VAL A 246 -1.71 1.86 -30.39
N THR A 247 -2.58 0.83 -30.34
CA THR A 247 -2.36 -0.37 -29.49
C THR A 247 -1.75 -1.56 -30.24
N LYS A 248 -1.59 -1.50 -31.57
CA LYS A 248 -1.12 -2.61 -32.45
C LYS A 248 0.12 -3.33 -31.92
N ASN A 249 1.14 -2.55 -31.54
CA ASN A 249 2.43 -3.03 -31.06
C ASN A 249 2.56 -2.98 -29.52
N GLY A 250 1.43 -2.82 -28.81
CA GLY A 250 1.41 -2.72 -27.35
C GLY A 250 1.69 -4.06 -26.66
N LEU A 251 2.22 -3.97 -25.43
CA LEU A 251 2.49 -5.13 -24.57
C LEU A 251 1.21 -5.93 -24.30
N THR A 252 1.22 -7.22 -24.64
CA THR A 252 0.11 -8.17 -24.41
C THR A 252 0.11 -8.77 -23.01
N LYS A 253 1.11 -8.46 -22.19
CA LYS A 253 1.27 -8.87 -20.79
C LYS A 253 2.05 -7.81 -20.01
N ALA A 254 1.92 -7.82 -18.69
CA ALA A 254 2.64 -6.93 -17.78
C ALA A 254 4.14 -6.89 -18.10
N ALA A 255 4.70 -5.70 -18.28
CA ALA A 255 6.15 -5.53 -18.33
C ALA A 255 6.78 -6.15 -17.07
N ALA A 256 7.93 -6.81 -17.24
CA ALA A 256 8.74 -7.25 -16.09
C ALA A 256 9.02 -6.02 -15.21
N PRO A 257 8.64 -6.01 -13.92
CA PRO A 257 8.72 -4.78 -13.12
C PRO A 257 10.17 -4.30 -13.04
N LYS A 258 10.43 -3.12 -13.63
CA LYS A 258 11.74 -2.45 -13.57
C LYS A 258 12.18 -2.40 -12.09
N PRO A 259 13.36 -2.93 -11.73
CA PRO A 259 13.81 -2.95 -10.34
C PRO A 259 13.72 -1.56 -9.71
N ALA A 260 13.14 -1.46 -8.52
CA ALA A 260 12.90 -0.18 -7.89
C ALA A 260 14.22 0.58 -7.72
N ALA A 261 14.29 1.83 -8.19
CA ALA A 261 15.47 2.66 -7.98
C ALA A 261 15.77 2.76 -6.47
N ALA A 262 17.06 2.65 -6.10
CA ALA A 262 17.49 2.85 -4.73
C ALA A 262 17.10 4.26 -4.25
N LYS A 263 16.58 4.36 -3.02
CA LYS A 263 16.18 5.63 -2.40
C LYS A 263 16.90 5.78 -1.05
N PRO A 264 17.35 6.99 -0.67
CA PRO A 264 18.02 7.21 0.61
C PRO A 264 17.23 6.63 1.79
N GLY A 265 17.90 5.83 2.63
CA GLY A 265 17.28 5.20 3.81
C GLY A 265 16.37 4.00 3.52
N GLN A 266 16.28 3.55 2.26
CA GLN A 266 15.67 2.27 1.88
C GLN A 266 16.77 1.30 1.41
N PRO A 267 16.64 -0.01 1.63
CA PRO A 267 17.60 -0.98 1.11
C PRO A 267 17.64 -0.92 -0.43
N ASP A 268 18.86 -0.98 -0.97
CA ASP A 268 19.13 -1.00 -2.41
C ASP A 268 18.83 -2.41 -2.94
N PRO A 269 17.85 -2.59 -3.86
CA PRO A 269 17.50 -3.92 -4.35
C PRO A 269 18.57 -4.57 -5.24
N LYS A 270 19.70 -3.89 -5.52
CA LYS A 270 20.90 -4.50 -6.14
C LYS A 270 21.91 -5.02 -5.11
N ALA A 271 21.89 -4.52 -3.87
CA ALA A 271 22.83 -4.91 -2.83
C ALA A 271 22.39 -6.20 -2.11
N VAL A 272 23.38 -6.96 -1.61
CA VAL A 272 23.16 -8.11 -0.72
C VAL A 272 23.24 -7.63 0.72
N TYR A 273 22.22 -7.95 1.51
CA TYR A 273 22.10 -7.59 2.93
C TYR A 273 22.38 -8.78 3.85
N LYS A 274 22.98 -8.47 5.01
CA LYS A 274 23.25 -9.45 6.07
C LYS A 274 22.02 -9.63 6.94
N VAL A 275 21.19 -10.61 6.59
CA VAL A 275 19.95 -10.95 7.30
C VAL A 275 20.13 -12.27 8.06
N PRO A 276 20.72 -12.26 9.28
CA PRO A 276 21.03 -13.48 10.02
C PRO A 276 19.78 -14.25 10.41
N LEU A 277 19.89 -15.57 10.40
CA LEU A 277 18.89 -16.52 10.91
C LEU A 277 19.48 -17.26 12.10
N LYS A 278 18.66 -17.54 13.12
CA LYS A 278 19.01 -18.33 14.30
C LYS A 278 18.77 -19.83 14.10
N GLY A 279 18.08 -20.21 13.03
CA GLY A 279 17.78 -21.61 12.68
C GLY A 279 16.52 -22.15 13.36
N ASN A 280 15.80 -21.31 14.11
CA ASN A 280 14.51 -21.64 14.72
C ASN A 280 13.37 -20.73 14.25
N GLU A 281 13.62 -19.86 13.27
CA GLU A 281 12.58 -19.12 12.57
C GLU A 281 11.62 -20.09 11.83
N PRO A 282 10.30 -19.80 11.80
CA PRO A 282 9.36 -20.62 11.04
C PRO A 282 9.67 -20.57 9.54
N GLN A 283 9.70 -21.72 8.88
CA GLN A 283 10.01 -21.81 7.45
C GLN A 283 9.15 -22.82 6.67
N LYS A 284 8.99 -22.61 5.36
CA LYS A 284 8.32 -23.51 4.41
C LYS A 284 9.28 -23.80 3.26
N GLY A 285 9.67 -25.06 3.10
CA GLY A 285 10.80 -25.51 2.25
C GLY A 285 11.93 -26.16 3.08
N PRO A 286 12.92 -26.78 2.43
CA PRO A 286 13.99 -27.53 3.10
C PRO A 286 15.14 -26.64 3.59
N ASN A 287 15.92 -27.13 4.56
CA ASN A 287 17.08 -26.41 5.12
C ASN A 287 18.23 -26.19 4.13
N ASP A 288 18.32 -27.00 3.08
CA ASP A 288 19.36 -26.94 2.05
C ASP A 288 18.87 -26.27 0.75
N ALA A 289 17.76 -25.54 0.78
CA ALA A 289 17.32 -24.74 -0.35
C ALA A 289 18.39 -23.73 -0.77
N LEU A 290 18.71 -23.69 -2.07
CA LEU A 290 19.66 -22.77 -2.68
C LEU A 290 19.25 -21.29 -2.51
N ILE A 291 17.94 -21.06 -2.41
CA ILE A 291 17.32 -19.77 -2.24
C ILE A 291 16.59 -19.74 -0.90
N THR A 292 16.97 -18.80 -0.05
CA THR A 292 16.24 -18.46 1.17
C THR A 292 15.59 -17.09 0.97
N ILE A 293 14.26 -17.05 1.01
CA ILE A 293 13.46 -15.84 0.99
C ILE A 293 13.09 -15.51 2.44
N VAL A 294 13.76 -14.53 3.05
CA VAL A 294 13.31 -14.01 4.35
C VAL A 294 12.15 -13.05 4.10
N GLU A 295 10.97 -13.41 4.58
CA GLU A 295 9.77 -12.56 4.58
C GLU A 295 9.67 -11.82 5.92
N ILE A 296 9.62 -10.48 5.86
CA ILE A 296 9.36 -9.58 6.99
C ILE A 296 7.94 -9.06 6.85
N SER A 297 7.04 -9.50 7.72
CA SER A 297 5.59 -9.48 7.47
C SER A 297 4.74 -9.29 8.72
N ASP A 298 3.43 -9.12 8.51
CA ASP A 298 2.45 -8.64 9.49
C ASP A 298 1.07 -9.21 9.12
N PHE A 299 0.39 -9.82 10.09
CA PHE A 299 -0.88 -10.54 9.87
C PHE A 299 -2.11 -9.63 9.70
N GLU A 300 -2.12 -8.38 10.18
CA GLU A 300 -3.19 -7.41 9.87
C GLU A 300 -2.92 -6.62 8.59
N CYS A 301 -1.68 -6.59 8.10
CA CYS A 301 -1.34 -5.86 6.89
C CYS A 301 -2.00 -6.47 5.64
N PRO A 302 -2.87 -5.73 4.92
CA PRO A 302 -3.57 -6.26 3.75
C PRO A 302 -2.64 -6.53 2.57
N PHE A 303 -1.47 -5.87 2.51
CA PHE A 303 -0.46 -6.15 1.51
C PHE A 303 0.25 -7.48 1.75
N CYS A 304 0.40 -7.91 3.01
CA CYS A 304 0.96 -9.23 3.33
C CYS A 304 0.01 -10.33 2.84
N GLY A 305 -1.28 -10.29 3.19
CA GLY A 305 -2.26 -11.25 2.68
C GLY A 305 -2.34 -11.28 1.14
N ARG A 306 -2.16 -10.13 0.49
CA ARG A 306 -2.13 -10.03 -0.99
C ARG A 306 -0.90 -10.69 -1.64
N VAL A 307 0.19 -10.93 -0.91
CA VAL A 307 1.41 -11.55 -1.48
C VAL A 307 1.42 -13.07 -1.36
N THR A 308 0.67 -13.66 -0.43
CA THR A 308 0.64 -15.11 -0.16
C THR A 308 0.38 -15.98 -1.40
N PRO A 309 -0.54 -15.63 -2.33
CA PRO A 309 -0.69 -16.39 -3.57
C PRO A 309 0.54 -16.37 -4.49
N THR A 310 1.29 -15.26 -4.50
CA THR A 310 2.55 -15.14 -5.25
C THR A 310 3.67 -15.96 -4.61
N LEU A 311 3.71 -16.04 -3.27
CA LEU A 311 4.68 -16.87 -2.54
C LEU A 311 4.41 -18.37 -2.72
N ASN A 312 3.14 -18.78 -2.81
CA ASN A 312 2.78 -20.15 -3.20
C ASN A 312 3.24 -20.44 -4.64
N GLN A 313 2.93 -19.57 -5.62
CA GLN A 313 3.41 -19.71 -7.00
C GLN A 313 4.94 -19.79 -7.12
N VAL A 314 5.69 -19.11 -6.24
CA VAL A 314 7.15 -19.25 -6.12
C VAL A 314 7.54 -20.66 -5.65
N GLN A 315 6.88 -21.20 -4.63
CA GLN A 315 7.14 -22.56 -4.15
C GLN A 315 6.76 -23.62 -5.20
N ASP A 316 5.65 -23.42 -5.92
CA ASP A 316 5.20 -24.32 -6.99
C ASP A 316 6.19 -24.32 -8.17
N LYS A 317 6.75 -23.15 -8.55
CA LYS A 317 7.73 -23.03 -9.65
C LYS A 317 9.11 -23.63 -9.30
N TYR A 318 9.59 -23.45 -8.07
CA TYR A 318 10.99 -23.76 -7.71
C TYR A 318 11.17 -24.97 -6.78
N GLY A 319 10.11 -25.46 -6.15
CA GLY A 319 10.12 -26.63 -5.28
C GLY A 319 11.22 -26.59 -4.23
N LYS A 320 12.00 -27.67 -4.15
CA LYS A 320 13.06 -27.89 -3.13
C LYS A 320 14.21 -26.89 -3.14
N ASP A 321 14.39 -26.10 -4.20
CA ASP A 321 15.48 -25.12 -4.27
C ASP A 321 15.13 -23.76 -3.66
N VAL A 322 13.87 -23.55 -3.23
CA VAL A 322 13.42 -22.37 -2.46
C VAL A 322 12.92 -22.79 -1.06
N ARG A 323 13.28 -21.99 -0.04
CA ARG A 323 12.55 -21.90 1.23
C ARG A 323 12.10 -20.46 1.49
N ILE A 324 10.99 -20.32 2.18
CA ILE A 324 10.51 -19.04 2.75
C ILE A 324 10.68 -19.12 4.26
N VAL A 325 11.24 -18.08 4.87
CA VAL A 325 11.53 -17.97 6.32
C VAL A 325 10.86 -16.72 6.87
N TRP A 326 10.11 -16.85 7.95
CA TRP A 326 9.27 -15.77 8.48
C TRP A 326 9.94 -14.94 9.58
N MET A 327 9.80 -13.61 9.47
CA MET A 327 10.11 -12.64 10.51
C MET A 327 8.91 -11.70 10.74
N ASN A 328 8.60 -11.45 12.01
CA ASN A 328 7.49 -10.61 12.43
C ASN A 328 7.88 -9.13 12.42
N ASN A 329 7.06 -8.29 11.80
CA ASN A 329 7.13 -6.84 11.95
C ASN A 329 5.74 -6.20 12.14
N PRO A 330 5.05 -6.47 13.27
CA PRO A 330 3.74 -5.91 13.58
C PRO A 330 3.81 -4.38 13.69
N LEU A 331 3.11 -3.69 12.79
CA LEU A 331 3.16 -2.23 12.67
C LEU A 331 2.36 -1.54 13.79
N PRO A 332 2.79 -0.37 14.31
CA PRO A 332 2.22 0.23 15.52
C PRO A 332 0.79 0.77 15.39
N PHE A 333 0.21 0.75 14.19
CA PHE A 333 -1.19 1.09 13.93
C PHE A 333 -2.10 -0.15 13.73
N HIS A 334 -1.51 -1.35 13.67
CA HIS A 334 -2.20 -2.63 13.67
C HIS A 334 -2.36 -3.12 15.13
N LYS A 335 -3.60 -3.16 15.62
CA LYS A 335 -3.92 -3.37 17.04
C LYS A 335 -3.73 -4.83 17.49
N ASN A 336 -4.03 -5.78 16.61
CA ASN A 336 -4.00 -7.21 16.89
C ASN A 336 -2.73 -7.90 16.35
N ALA A 337 -1.99 -7.29 15.42
CA ALA A 337 -0.84 -7.91 14.75
C ALA A 337 0.22 -8.49 15.70
N LYS A 338 0.47 -7.85 16.87
CA LYS A 338 1.38 -8.38 17.90
C LYS A 338 0.83 -9.62 18.61
N GLY A 339 -0.49 -9.70 18.80
CA GLY A 339 -1.18 -10.90 19.30
C GLY A 339 -1.13 -12.04 18.28
N ALA A 340 -1.40 -11.75 17.01
CA ALA A 340 -1.28 -12.69 15.90
C ALA A 340 0.16 -13.23 15.72
N ALA A 341 1.17 -12.37 15.90
CA ALA A 341 2.58 -12.78 15.89
C ALA A 341 2.93 -13.74 17.05
N ASN A 342 2.47 -13.46 18.28
CA ASN A 342 2.62 -14.39 19.40
C ASN A 342 1.86 -15.70 19.16
N ALA A 343 0.65 -15.66 18.58
CA ALA A 343 -0.15 -16.83 18.25
C ALA A 343 0.56 -17.76 17.25
N ALA A 344 1.13 -17.20 16.19
CA ALA A 344 1.88 -17.96 15.19
C ALA A 344 3.14 -18.60 15.79
N LEU A 345 3.89 -17.86 16.63
CA LEU A 345 5.11 -18.37 17.27
C LEU A 345 4.82 -19.42 18.37
N GLU A 346 3.67 -19.36 19.04
CA GLU A 346 3.23 -20.44 19.93
C GLU A 346 2.81 -21.69 19.12
N ALA A 347 2.08 -21.52 18.02
CA ALA A 347 1.74 -22.63 17.12
C ALA A 347 3.01 -23.29 16.54
N HIS A 348 4.05 -22.50 16.25
CA HIS A 348 5.39 -23.00 15.90
C HIS A 348 6.03 -23.79 17.04
N ALA A 349 6.04 -23.25 18.27
CA ALA A 349 6.66 -23.92 19.40
C ALA A 349 5.94 -25.23 19.82
N GLN A 350 4.64 -25.38 19.50
CA GLN A 350 3.87 -26.59 19.80
C GLN A 350 3.88 -27.64 18.68
N LYS A 351 3.92 -27.25 17.40
CA LYS A 351 3.79 -28.18 16.25
C LYS A 351 4.77 -27.88 15.09
N GLY A 352 5.87 -27.18 15.37
CA GLY A 352 6.89 -26.79 14.40
C GLY A 352 6.33 -25.98 13.23
N ASN A 353 7.01 -26.07 12.08
CA ASN A 353 6.59 -25.39 10.85
C ASN A 353 5.13 -25.73 10.47
N LYS A 354 4.68 -26.98 10.64
CA LYS A 354 3.29 -27.37 10.33
C LYS A 354 2.26 -26.61 11.18
N GLY A 355 2.56 -26.37 12.46
CA GLY A 355 1.73 -25.53 13.33
C GLY A 355 1.74 -24.05 12.91
N PHE A 356 2.92 -23.50 12.63
CA PHE A 356 3.05 -22.12 12.18
C PHE A 356 2.24 -21.84 10.92
N TRP A 357 2.44 -22.63 9.85
CA TRP A 357 1.80 -22.35 8.55
C TRP A 357 0.28 -22.57 8.60
N ALA A 358 -0.21 -23.53 9.38
CA ALA A 358 -1.65 -23.67 9.62
C ALA A 358 -2.26 -22.42 10.31
N MET A 359 -1.57 -21.83 11.29
CA MET A 359 -2.01 -20.59 11.94
C MET A 359 -1.87 -19.37 11.00
N HIS A 360 -0.76 -19.25 10.28
CA HIS A 360 -0.52 -18.23 9.25
C HIS A 360 -1.63 -18.21 8.20
N ASP A 361 -1.92 -19.35 7.57
CA ASP A 361 -2.91 -19.44 6.49
C ASP A 361 -4.33 -19.15 7.00
N LYS A 362 -4.66 -19.65 8.20
CA LYS A 362 -5.94 -19.36 8.86
C LYS A 362 -6.11 -17.86 9.17
N MET A 363 -5.07 -17.21 9.67
CA MET A 363 -5.09 -15.76 9.95
C MET A 363 -5.15 -14.92 8.68
N PHE A 364 -4.40 -15.26 7.63
CA PHE A 364 -4.48 -14.54 6.35
C PHE A 364 -5.81 -14.75 5.61
N ALA A 365 -6.48 -15.90 5.80
CA ALA A 365 -7.86 -16.07 5.35
C ALA A 365 -8.89 -15.25 6.16
N ASN A 366 -8.52 -14.71 7.32
CA ASN A 366 -9.41 -14.06 8.29
C ASN A 366 -8.86 -12.73 8.85
N GLN A 367 -8.07 -11.96 8.07
CA GLN A 367 -7.31 -10.79 8.58
C GLN A 367 -8.14 -9.72 9.32
N LYS A 368 -9.43 -9.58 8.99
CA LYS A 368 -10.33 -8.61 9.64
C LYS A 368 -10.78 -9.07 11.06
N ALA A 369 -10.47 -10.30 11.47
CA ALA A 369 -11.04 -10.96 12.64
C ALA A 369 -9.99 -11.48 13.65
N LEU A 370 -8.76 -10.96 13.65
CA LEU A 370 -7.62 -11.45 14.45
C LEU A 370 -7.69 -11.16 15.97
N THR A 371 -8.90 -11.17 16.56
CA THR A 371 -9.10 -11.00 18.00
C THR A 371 -8.53 -12.18 18.79
N THR A 372 -8.14 -11.96 20.05
CA THR A 372 -7.62 -13.03 20.95
C THR A 372 -8.55 -14.24 21.00
N GLU A 373 -9.86 -14.03 21.08
CA GLU A 373 -10.87 -15.10 21.07
C GLU A 373 -10.82 -15.95 19.79
N ASN A 374 -10.73 -15.34 18.62
CA ASN A 374 -10.61 -16.06 17.36
C ASN A 374 -9.27 -16.79 17.23
N LEU A 375 -8.16 -16.18 17.70
CA LEU A 375 -6.85 -16.84 17.75
C LEU A 375 -6.88 -18.09 18.64
N GLU A 376 -7.52 -18.02 19.80
CA GLU A 376 -7.74 -19.17 20.70
C GLU A 376 -8.65 -20.24 20.10
N LYS A 377 -9.74 -19.82 19.43
CA LYS A 377 -10.66 -20.71 18.71
C LYS A 377 -9.92 -21.47 17.61
N TRP A 378 -9.14 -20.79 16.78
CA TRP A 378 -8.35 -21.42 15.73
C TRP A 378 -7.21 -22.29 16.28
N ALA A 379 -6.65 -21.94 17.45
CA ALA A 379 -5.72 -22.82 18.15
C ALA A 379 -6.39 -24.12 18.60
N LYS A 380 -7.64 -24.07 19.09
CA LYS A 380 -8.45 -25.25 19.39
C LYS A 380 -8.77 -26.07 18.14
N GLU A 381 -9.18 -25.43 17.03
CA GLU A 381 -9.44 -26.08 15.74
C GLU A 381 -8.19 -26.82 15.20
N GLN A 382 -7.00 -26.27 15.41
CA GLN A 382 -5.72 -26.89 15.04
C GLN A 382 -5.20 -27.93 16.07
N GLY A 383 -5.97 -28.20 17.14
CA GLY A 383 -5.58 -29.11 18.21
C GLY A 383 -4.31 -28.69 18.94
N LEU A 384 -4.08 -27.40 19.13
CA LEU A 384 -3.02 -26.86 20.00
C LEU A 384 -3.46 -26.98 21.47
N ASN A 385 -2.49 -26.99 22.38
CA ASN A 385 -2.76 -26.86 23.81
C ASN A 385 -3.22 -25.43 24.12
N VAL A 386 -4.54 -25.24 24.17
CA VAL A 386 -5.20 -23.93 24.36
C VAL A 386 -4.79 -23.26 25.67
N SER A 387 -4.51 -24.01 26.74
CA SER A 387 -4.06 -23.45 28.03
C SER A 387 -2.66 -22.82 27.93
N LYS A 388 -1.70 -23.54 27.33
CA LYS A 388 -0.36 -22.99 27.02
C LYS A 388 -0.46 -21.80 26.07
N PHE A 389 -1.37 -21.86 25.08
CA PHE A 389 -1.59 -20.81 24.10
C PHE A 389 -2.16 -19.52 24.71
N LYS A 390 -3.21 -19.63 25.54
CA LYS A 390 -3.75 -18.53 26.35
C LYS A 390 -2.65 -17.86 27.18
N LYS A 391 -1.85 -18.66 27.90
CA LYS A 391 -0.73 -18.14 28.70
C LYS A 391 0.31 -17.42 27.84
N ALA A 392 0.66 -17.95 26.67
CA ALA A 392 1.62 -17.36 25.76
C ALA A 392 1.19 -15.98 25.20
N LEU A 393 -0.09 -15.83 24.85
CA LEU A 393 -0.66 -14.54 24.44
C LEU A 393 -0.71 -13.55 25.60
N ALA A 394 -1.23 -13.98 26.76
CA ALA A 394 -1.41 -13.12 27.92
C ALA A 394 -0.09 -12.61 28.53
N SER A 395 1.01 -13.38 28.41
CA SER A 395 2.33 -13.00 28.92
C SER A 395 3.29 -12.41 27.87
N ASP A 396 2.81 -12.11 26.65
CA ASP A 396 3.65 -11.66 25.52
C ASP A 396 4.93 -12.51 25.33
N LYS A 397 4.77 -13.85 25.41
CA LYS A 397 5.87 -14.83 25.55
C LYS A 397 6.96 -14.69 24.48
N TYR A 398 6.60 -14.21 23.29
CA TYR A 398 7.52 -14.03 22.15
C TYR A 398 7.86 -12.56 21.89
N GLY A 399 7.43 -11.63 22.74
CA GLY A 399 7.62 -10.19 22.58
C GLY A 399 9.07 -9.78 22.32
N LYS A 400 10.04 -10.40 23.03
CA LYS A 400 11.48 -10.18 22.80
C LYS A 400 11.91 -10.64 21.39
N THR A 401 11.53 -11.83 20.96
CA THR A 401 11.84 -12.35 19.61
C THR A 401 11.25 -11.46 18.52
N ILE A 402 10.02 -10.98 18.72
CA ILE A 402 9.35 -10.03 17.81
C ILE A 402 10.10 -8.70 17.78
N GLN A 403 10.47 -8.13 18.93
CA GLN A 403 11.25 -6.88 19.02
C GLN A 403 12.62 -7.01 18.33
N GLU A 404 13.31 -8.14 18.48
CA GLU A 404 14.59 -8.40 17.80
C GLU A 404 14.43 -8.48 16.27
N GLN A 405 13.36 -9.14 15.79
CA GLN A 405 13.02 -9.17 14.35
C GLN A 405 12.65 -7.77 13.82
N GLN A 406 11.94 -6.96 14.61
CA GLN A 406 11.63 -5.56 14.28
C GLN A 406 12.85 -4.65 14.27
N ALA A 407 13.80 -4.86 15.19
CA ALA A 407 15.06 -4.13 15.23
C ALA A 407 15.93 -4.45 13.99
N LEU A 408 16.04 -5.73 13.62
CA LEU A 408 16.73 -6.15 12.40
C LEU A 408 16.05 -5.60 11.14
N ALA A 409 14.72 -5.70 11.02
CA ALA A 409 13.96 -5.08 9.94
C ALA A 409 14.22 -3.56 9.84
N SER A 410 14.30 -2.88 10.99
CA SER A 410 14.54 -1.43 11.07
C SER A 410 15.97 -1.04 10.69
N SER A 411 16.99 -1.82 11.07
CA SER A 411 18.39 -1.57 10.69
C SER A 411 18.61 -1.78 9.20
N LEU A 412 17.99 -2.81 8.63
CA LEU A 412 17.95 -3.10 7.19
C LEU A 412 17.11 -2.11 6.37
N GLY A 413 16.44 -1.14 7.01
CA GLY A 413 15.57 -0.16 6.34
C GLY A 413 14.23 -0.74 5.85
N ALA A 414 13.91 -1.99 6.18
CA ALA A 414 12.65 -2.67 5.88
C ALA A 414 11.52 -2.25 6.82
N ARG A 415 11.27 -0.93 6.90
CA ARG A 415 10.36 -0.26 7.86
C ARG A 415 8.85 -0.41 7.54
N GLY A 416 8.48 -1.29 6.62
CA GLY A 416 7.09 -1.51 6.23
C GLY A 416 6.94 -2.86 5.53
N THR A 417 5.74 -3.44 5.63
CA THR A 417 5.47 -4.84 5.27
C THR A 417 4.56 -4.98 4.03
N PRO A 418 4.67 -6.10 3.28
CA PRO A 418 5.71 -7.11 3.39
C PRO A 418 7.02 -6.61 2.79
N ALA A 419 8.15 -7.08 3.30
CA ALA A 419 9.47 -6.84 2.72
C ALA A 419 10.27 -8.14 2.68
N PHE A 420 11.01 -8.36 1.60
CA PHE A 420 11.69 -9.63 1.33
C PHE A 420 13.19 -9.44 1.17
N PHE A 421 13.95 -10.45 1.61
CA PHE A 421 15.37 -10.59 1.31
C PHE A 421 15.63 -11.97 0.72
N ILE A 422 15.86 -12.02 -0.60
CA ILE A 422 16.07 -13.23 -1.39
C ILE A 422 17.58 -13.46 -1.47
N ASN A 423 18.12 -14.41 -0.70
CA ASN A 423 19.56 -14.56 -0.46
C ASN A 423 20.24 -13.22 -0.05
N GLY A 424 19.51 -12.35 0.65
CA GLY A 424 19.96 -11.01 1.03
C GLY A 424 19.67 -9.89 0.01
N ARG A 425 19.28 -10.17 -1.24
CA ARG A 425 18.79 -9.12 -2.17
C ARG A 425 17.43 -8.62 -1.74
N ASN A 426 17.26 -7.31 -1.57
CA ASN A 426 15.96 -6.76 -1.15
C ASN A 426 14.93 -6.75 -2.29
N LEU A 427 13.71 -7.19 -1.99
CA LEU A 427 12.52 -6.97 -2.82
C LEU A 427 11.40 -6.44 -1.91
N ARG A 428 10.84 -5.25 -2.20
CA ARG A 428 9.98 -4.51 -1.26
C ARG A 428 8.51 -4.47 -1.69
N GLY A 429 7.61 -4.74 -0.75
CA GLY A 429 6.16 -4.68 -0.94
C GLY A 429 5.59 -5.96 -1.55
N ALA A 430 4.26 -5.99 -1.67
CA ALA A 430 3.54 -7.09 -2.30
C ALA A 430 3.70 -7.06 -3.83
N GLN A 431 4.84 -7.58 -4.31
CA GLN A 431 5.26 -7.62 -5.70
C GLN A 431 4.66 -8.81 -6.47
N PRO A 432 4.56 -8.74 -7.82
CA PRO A 432 4.07 -9.86 -8.63
C PRO A 432 5.13 -10.94 -8.81
N LEU A 433 4.69 -12.16 -9.17
CA LEU A 433 5.55 -13.33 -9.43
C LEU A 433 6.75 -13.00 -10.32
N ALA A 434 6.55 -12.24 -11.41
CA ALA A 434 7.62 -11.85 -12.34
C ALA A 434 8.81 -11.12 -11.67
N ALA A 435 8.57 -10.33 -10.63
CA ALA A 435 9.62 -9.63 -9.89
C ALA A 435 10.34 -10.57 -8.90
N PHE A 436 9.61 -11.49 -8.27
CA PHE A 436 10.23 -12.56 -7.48
C PHE A 436 11.10 -13.46 -8.36
N THR A 437 10.57 -13.93 -9.49
CA THR A 437 11.31 -14.83 -10.38
C THR A 437 12.59 -14.19 -10.92
N ALA A 438 12.58 -12.89 -11.28
CA ALA A 438 13.79 -12.20 -11.74
C ALA A 438 14.91 -12.25 -10.69
N VAL A 439 14.62 -11.91 -9.42
CA VAL A 439 15.63 -11.94 -8.34
C VAL A 439 16.00 -13.38 -7.96
N ILE A 440 15.04 -14.30 -7.94
CA ILE A 440 15.30 -15.71 -7.65
C ILE A 440 16.20 -16.34 -8.74
N ASP A 441 15.93 -16.09 -10.01
CA ASP A 441 16.71 -16.64 -11.13
C ASP A 441 18.14 -16.04 -11.17
N GLU A 442 18.31 -14.75 -10.86
CA GLU A 442 19.63 -14.11 -10.63
C GLU A 442 20.43 -14.78 -9.49
N GLU A 443 19.81 -14.96 -8.32
CA GLU A 443 20.48 -15.52 -7.14
C GLU A 443 20.66 -17.05 -7.25
N MET A 444 19.84 -17.74 -8.05
CA MET A 444 19.94 -19.19 -8.30
C MET A 444 21.20 -19.51 -9.09
N ALA A 445 21.58 -18.67 -10.06
CA ALA A 445 22.85 -18.82 -10.77
C ALA A 445 24.05 -18.68 -9.82
N LYS A 446 24.03 -17.70 -8.92
CA LYS A 446 25.08 -17.45 -7.93
C LYS A 446 25.17 -18.58 -6.90
N ALA A 447 24.03 -19.04 -6.39
CA ALA A 447 23.91 -20.18 -5.49
C ALA A 447 24.50 -21.46 -6.10
N LYS A 448 24.16 -21.77 -7.36
CA LYS A 448 24.73 -22.92 -8.10
C LYS A 448 26.24 -22.77 -8.31
N ALA A 449 26.72 -21.57 -8.59
CA ALA A 449 28.16 -21.29 -8.70
C ALA A 449 28.93 -21.42 -7.37
N LEU A 450 28.30 -21.16 -6.23
CA LEU A 450 28.88 -21.44 -4.91
C LEU A 450 28.96 -22.95 -4.63
N VAL A 451 27.91 -23.71 -4.97
CA VAL A 451 27.90 -25.18 -4.83
C VAL A 451 28.93 -25.85 -5.74
N ALA A 452 29.07 -25.39 -6.99
CA ALA A 452 30.11 -25.85 -7.91
C ALA A 452 31.54 -25.57 -7.41
N LYS A 453 31.72 -24.60 -6.50
CA LYS A 453 32.97 -24.29 -5.79
C LYS A 453 33.11 -25.00 -4.44
N GLY A 454 32.32 -26.06 -4.21
CA GLY A 454 32.39 -26.89 -3.00
C GLY A 454 31.59 -26.37 -1.80
N THR A 455 30.80 -25.30 -1.93
CA THR A 455 29.94 -24.82 -0.82
C THR A 455 28.78 -25.80 -0.60
N PRO A 456 28.62 -26.41 0.60
CA PRO A 456 27.47 -27.28 0.86
C PRO A 456 26.15 -26.51 0.68
N ARG A 457 25.12 -27.15 0.10
CA ARG A 457 23.82 -26.52 -0.17
C ARG A 457 23.23 -25.77 1.03
N ALA A 458 23.23 -26.40 2.20
CA ALA A 458 22.76 -25.80 3.46
C ALA A 458 23.58 -24.59 3.97
N LYS A 459 24.77 -24.33 3.41
CA LYS A 459 25.63 -23.19 3.72
C LYS A 459 25.62 -22.07 2.68
N VAL A 460 25.00 -22.29 1.51
CA VAL A 460 24.88 -21.28 0.44
C VAL A 460 24.33 -19.95 0.95
N TYR A 461 23.27 -19.97 1.76
CA TYR A 461 22.68 -18.75 2.31
C TYR A 461 23.67 -17.99 3.21
N GLU A 462 24.23 -18.67 4.22
CA GLU A 462 25.22 -18.10 5.14
C GLU A 462 26.42 -17.50 4.39
N SER A 463 26.97 -18.24 3.42
CA SER A 463 28.08 -17.80 2.57
C SER A 463 27.73 -16.58 1.72
N THR A 464 26.50 -16.51 1.19
CA THR A 464 26.04 -15.38 0.36
C THR A 464 25.89 -14.10 1.19
N ILE A 465 25.27 -14.18 2.37
CA ILE A 465 25.02 -13.00 3.22
C ILE A 465 26.20 -12.62 4.12
N ALA A 466 27.26 -13.42 4.20
CA ALA A 466 28.36 -13.24 5.14
C ALA A 466 29.00 -11.84 5.09
N LYS A 467 29.19 -11.32 3.87
CA LYS A 467 29.74 -10.00 3.53
C LYS A 467 28.67 -8.98 3.12
N GLY A 468 27.39 -9.24 3.41
CA GLY A 468 26.29 -8.35 3.07
C GLY A 468 26.26 -7.06 3.92
N GLU A 469 25.64 -6.03 3.37
CA GLU A 469 25.40 -4.74 4.05
C GLU A 469 24.52 -4.94 5.30
N THR A 470 24.84 -4.29 6.42
CA THR A 470 24.05 -4.40 7.67
C THR A 470 22.90 -3.38 7.78
N GLY A 471 22.86 -2.42 6.87
CA GLY A 471 21.82 -1.40 6.75
C GLY A 471 21.87 -0.72 5.38
N PRO A 472 20.82 0.02 4.99
CA PRO A 472 20.78 0.70 3.71
C PRO A 472 21.90 1.72 3.60
N LYS A 473 22.41 1.96 2.40
CA LYS A 473 23.29 3.11 2.14
C LYS A 473 22.49 4.37 2.39
N THR A 474 22.73 4.96 3.56
CA THR A 474 22.24 6.30 3.87
C THR A 474 22.87 7.26 2.86
N ALA A 475 22.14 8.31 2.47
CA ALA A 475 22.84 9.50 2.00
C ALA A 475 23.81 9.90 3.13
N PRO A 476 25.08 10.24 2.83
CA PRO A 476 26.10 10.46 3.85
C PRO A 476 25.53 11.37 4.92
N ALA A 477 25.50 10.88 6.17
CA ALA A 477 24.83 11.57 7.25
C ALA A 477 25.43 12.97 7.34
N LYS A 478 24.67 14.00 6.92
CA LYS A 478 25.04 15.39 7.14
C LYS A 478 25.40 15.48 8.61
N PRO A 479 26.66 15.84 8.96
CA PRO A 479 27.24 15.48 10.24
C PRO A 479 26.32 15.92 11.37
N ALA A 480 26.22 15.07 12.40
CA ALA A 480 25.43 15.37 13.58
C ALA A 480 25.74 16.81 14.02
N PRO A 481 24.72 17.63 14.38
CA PRO A 481 24.95 18.98 14.83
C PRO A 481 26.08 19.01 15.85
N ASP A 482 27.12 19.80 15.57
CA ASP A 482 28.31 19.88 16.42
C ASP A 482 27.86 20.18 17.86
N ALA A 483 28.18 19.26 18.78
CA ALA A 483 27.74 19.34 20.16
C ALA A 483 28.29 20.59 20.89
N ASN A 484 29.37 21.18 20.38
CA ASN A 484 29.93 22.43 20.87
C ASN A 484 29.33 23.67 20.18
N LYS A 485 28.61 23.51 19.06
CA LYS A 485 28.03 24.65 18.34
C LYS A 485 26.87 25.24 19.13
N VAL A 486 27.08 26.46 19.61
CA VAL A 486 26.02 27.36 20.07
C VAL A 486 25.31 27.95 18.85
N TYR A 487 23.98 27.87 18.84
CA TYR A 487 23.12 28.46 17.81
C TYR A 487 22.49 29.75 18.35
N ASP A 488 22.75 30.89 17.68
CA ASP A 488 21.99 32.11 17.89
C ASP A 488 20.59 31.95 17.28
N ILE A 489 19.62 31.65 18.14
CA ILE A 489 18.19 31.60 17.83
C ILE A 489 17.51 32.57 18.79
N ALA A 490 17.11 33.73 18.29
CA ALA A 490 16.44 34.75 19.09
C ALA A 490 15.12 34.22 19.70
N VAL A 491 14.94 34.51 20.99
CA VAL A 491 13.71 34.25 21.75
C VAL A 491 12.63 35.27 21.34
N PRO A 492 11.44 34.86 20.85
CA PRO A 492 10.40 35.80 20.48
C PRO A 492 9.79 36.48 21.71
N LYS A 493 9.66 37.81 21.69
CA LYS A 493 9.04 38.60 22.78
C LYS A 493 7.58 38.22 23.11
N LYS A 494 6.93 37.43 22.26
CA LYS A 494 5.57 36.89 22.42
C LYS A 494 5.52 35.36 22.23
N ALA A 495 6.56 34.66 22.69
CA ALA A 495 6.51 33.20 22.83
C ALA A 495 5.85 32.81 24.18
N PRO A 496 5.11 31.70 24.25
CA PRO A 496 4.66 31.13 25.51
C PRO A 496 5.83 30.61 26.35
N THR A 497 5.79 30.77 27.67
CA THR A 497 6.90 30.39 28.58
C THR A 497 6.44 29.71 29.87
N LYS A 498 7.27 28.82 30.42
CA LYS A 498 7.07 28.08 31.70
C LYS A 498 8.35 28.23 32.53
N GLY A 499 8.25 28.41 33.85
CA GLY A 499 9.41 28.74 34.70
C GLY A 499 9.66 30.25 34.84
N ALA A 500 10.80 30.64 35.40
CA ALA A 500 11.03 32.02 35.83
C ALA A 500 11.40 32.98 34.69
N ALA A 501 10.85 34.20 34.71
CA ALA A 501 11.07 35.21 33.66
C ALA A 501 12.48 35.85 33.64
N LYS A 502 13.35 35.49 34.60
CA LYS A 502 14.75 35.91 34.69
C LYS A 502 15.70 34.72 34.93
N ALA A 503 15.30 33.53 34.49
CA ALA A 503 16.11 32.33 34.60
C ALA A 503 17.48 32.48 33.92
N LYS A 504 18.54 31.92 34.52
CA LYS A 504 19.89 31.91 33.93
C LYS A 504 19.99 30.99 32.70
N VAL A 505 19.15 29.95 32.63
CA VAL A 505 19.08 29.03 31.50
C VAL A 505 17.74 29.13 30.79
N VAL A 506 17.77 29.50 29.52
CA VAL A 506 16.61 29.51 28.62
C VAL A 506 16.67 28.26 27.73
N ILE A 507 15.59 27.49 27.74
CA ILE A 507 15.43 26.25 26.98
C ILE A 507 14.34 26.50 25.93
N GLN A 508 14.75 26.66 24.68
CA GLN A 508 13.81 26.83 23.56
C GLN A 508 13.42 25.47 23.00
N GLU A 509 12.18 25.06 23.27
CA GLU A 509 11.59 23.80 22.80
C GLU A 509 10.91 24.01 21.44
N PHE A 510 11.40 23.35 20.39
CA PHE A 510 10.77 23.26 19.07
C PHE A 510 10.00 21.95 18.95
N SER A 511 8.67 22.04 18.87
CA SER A 511 7.78 20.93 19.17
C SER A 511 6.51 20.92 18.28
N ASP A 512 5.80 19.80 18.28
CA ASP A 512 4.69 19.49 17.38
C ASP A 512 3.62 18.69 18.13
N PHE A 513 2.39 19.25 18.19
CA PHE A 513 1.27 18.68 18.94
C PHE A 513 0.76 17.33 18.43
N GLN A 514 1.03 16.92 17.18
CA GLN A 514 0.74 15.56 16.68
C GLN A 514 1.92 14.61 16.79
N CYS A 515 3.14 15.10 17.00
CA CYS A 515 4.33 14.26 17.05
C CYS A 515 4.36 13.42 18.34
N PRO A 516 4.38 12.07 18.26
CA PRO A 516 4.37 11.22 19.45
C PRO A 516 5.67 11.30 20.26
N PHE A 517 6.78 11.71 19.65
CA PHE A 517 8.03 11.97 20.36
C PHE A 517 7.94 13.24 21.22
N CYS A 518 7.15 14.24 20.82
CA CYS A 518 6.97 15.47 21.61
C CYS A 518 6.16 15.16 22.88
N SER A 519 5.06 14.41 22.77
CA SER A 519 4.34 13.91 23.95
C SER A 519 5.24 13.09 24.88
N ARG A 520 6.13 12.26 24.32
CA ARG A 520 7.05 11.40 25.09
C ARG A 520 8.06 12.16 25.96
N VAL A 521 8.42 13.40 25.63
CA VAL A 521 9.41 14.18 26.42
C VAL A 521 8.76 15.07 27.49
N ASN A 522 7.45 15.33 27.43
CA ASN A 522 6.74 16.16 28.41
C ASN A 522 7.00 15.78 29.89
N PRO A 523 7.06 14.49 30.30
CA PRO A 523 7.43 14.13 31.68
C PRO A 523 8.87 14.53 32.05
N THR A 524 9.80 14.50 31.09
CA THR A 524 11.19 14.94 31.30
C THR A 524 11.28 16.46 31.43
N ILE A 525 10.51 17.23 30.66
CA ILE A 525 10.44 18.70 30.80
C ILE A 525 9.76 19.08 32.13
N GLY A 526 8.76 18.33 32.58
CA GLY A 526 8.21 18.44 33.93
C GLY A 526 9.25 18.19 35.03
N GLN A 527 10.11 17.19 34.85
CA GLN A 527 11.23 16.93 35.77
C GLN A 527 12.29 18.05 35.75
N VAL A 528 12.63 18.60 34.58
CA VAL A 528 13.54 19.76 34.44
C VAL A 528 13.02 20.96 35.22
N ILE A 529 11.74 21.33 35.06
CA ILE A 529 11.14 22.45 35.80
C ILE A 529 11.12 22.16 37.31
N LYS A 530 10.84 20.92 37.73
CA LYS A 530 10.80 20.54 39.14
C LYS A 530 12.19 20.60 39.81
N GLU A 531 13.24 20.13 39.13
CA GLU A 531 14.61 20.08 39.68
C GLU A 531 15.25 21.48 39.73
N TYR A 532 15.14 22.25 38.64
CA TYR A 532 15.88 23.50 38.48
C TYR A 532 15.09 24.74 38.91
N GLY A 533 13.77 24.67 39.04
CA GLY A 533 12.93 25.73 39.60
C GLY A 533 13.08 27.07 38.90
N ASP A 534 13.60 28.07 39.63
CA ASP A 534 13.82 29.44 39.16
C ASP A 534 15.01 29.60 38.19
N LYS A 535 15.89 28.60 38.12
CA LYS A 535 17.09 28.63 37.28
C LYS A 535 16.81 28.40 35.79
N VAL A 536 15.62 27.88 35.44
CA VAL A 536 15.23 27.53 34.07
C VAL A 536 13.96 28.24 33.60
N GLN A 537 13.92 28.59 32.31
CA GLN A 537 12.72 28.97 31.59
C GLN A 537 12.58 28.12 30.33
N ILE A 538 11.46 27.41 30.19
CA ILE A 538 11.05 26.79 28.94
C ILE A 538 10.37 27.86 28.08
N VAL A 539 10.78 27.97 26.82
CA VAL A 539 10.16 28.82 25.79
C VAL A 539 9.61 27.90 24.71
N TRP A 540 8.30 27.94 24.48
CA TRP A 540 7.66 27.18 23.41
C TRP A 540 7.92 27.82 22.05
N ARG A 541 8.32 26.99 21.07
CA ARG A 541 8.48 27.34 19.66
C ARG A 541 7.73 26.31 18.80
N ASP A 542 6.93 26.78 17.84
CA ASP A 542 6.16 25.86 16.99
C ASP A 542 7.03 25.29 15.87
N TYR A 543 6.93 23.98 15.62
CA TYR A 543 7.58 23.32 14.49
C TYR A 543 6.69 22.19 13.91
N PRO A 544 5.46 22.49 13.43
CA PRO A 544 4.54 21.49 12.89
C PRO A 544 5.13 20.81 11.65
N LEU A 545 5.19 19.48 11.65
CA LEU A 545 5.78 18.71 10.56
C LEU A 545 4.79 18.57 9.37
N PRO A 546 5.25 18.68 8.11
CA PRO A 546 4.37 18.77 6.93
C PRO A 546 3.58 17.48 6.62
N PHE A 547 3.84 16.38 7.34
CA PHE A 547 3.09 15.13 7.26
C PHE A 547 2.09 14.93 8.42
N HIS A 548 2.02 15.89 9.36
CA HIS A 548 1.02 15.93 10.43
C HIS A 548 -0.08 16.94 10.08
N LYS A 549 -1.16 16.43 9.47
CA LYS A 549 -2.22 17.24 8.83
C LYS A 549 -2.93 18.24 9.76
N ASP A 550 -2.95 18.00 11.08
CA ASP A 550 -3.62 18.84 12.07
C ASP A 550 -2.62 19.65 12.94
N ALA A 551 -1.31 19.47 12.77
CA ALA A 551 -0.30 20.13 13.61
C ALA A 551 -0.26 21.66 13.40
N GLN A 552 -0.34 22.15 12.16
CA GLN A 552 -0.38 23.60 11.88
C GLN A 552 -1.68 24.26 12.39
N PRO A 553 -2.89 23.65 12.26
CA PRO A 553 -4.08 24.09 13.00
C PRO A 553 -3.89 24.12 14.52
N ALA A 554 -3.35 23.05 15.13
CA ALA A 554 -3.17 22.97 16.58
C ALA A 554 -2.19 24.03 17.13
N ALA A 555 -1.09 24.28 16.43
CA ALA A 555 -0.14 25.35 16.76
C ALA A 555 -0.80 26.74 16.75
N GLN A 556 -1.58 27.05 15.72
CA GLN A 556 -2.30 28.32 15.61
C GLN A 556 -3.39 28.47 16.68
N ALA A 557 -4.08 27.38 17.03
CA ALA A 557 -5.07 27.37 18.11
C ALA A 557 -4.42 27.66 19.47
N ALA A 558 -3.28 27.04 19.76
CA ALA A 558 -2.52 27.29 20.97
C ALA A 558 -2.01 28.74 21.04
N ARG A 559 -1.55 29.32 19.91
CA ARG A 559 -1.18 30.73 19.82
C ARG A 559 -2.33 31.70 20.06
N GLU A 560 -3.56 31.36 19.68
CA GLU A 560 -4.74 32.19 20.00
C GLU A 560 -5.12 32.11 21.48
N VAL A 561 -5.09 30.91 22.10
CA VAL A 561 -5.29 30.77 23.55
C VAL A 561 -4.23 31.57 24.33
N PHE A 562 -2.97 31.53 23.89
CA PHE A 562 -1.90 32.37 24.43
C PHE A 562 -2.17 33.87 24.22
N ALA A 563 -2.60 34.28 23.01
CA ALA A 563 -2.87 35.68 22.70
C ALA A 563 -4.03 36.26 23.52
N GLN A 564 -5.03 35.45 23.88
CA GLN A 564 -6.17 35.89 24.69
C GLN A 564 -5.91 35.85 26.21
N LYS A 565 -5.20 34.82 26.73
CA LYS A 565 -5.10 34.53 28.18
C LYS A 565 -3.69 34.20 28.70
N GLY A 566 -2.66 34.33 27.86
CA GLY A 566 -1.25 34.19 28.25
C GLY A 566 -0.83 32.78 28.68
N ASN A 567 0.31 32.71 29.38
CA ASN A 567 1.02 31.46 29.69
C ASN A 567 0.15 30.40 30.39
N LYS A 568 -0.64 30.76 31.42
CA LYS A 568 -1.42 29.77 32.19
C LYS A 568 -2.42 29.02 31.32
N ALA A 569 -3.12 29.74 30.44
CA ALA A 569 -4.07 29.16 29.51
C ALA A 569 -3.38 28.38 28.38
N PHE A 570 -2.26 28.90 27.85
CA PHE A 570 -1.46 28.18 26.85
C PHE A 570 -1.04 26.81 27.35
N TRP A 571 -0.49 26.70 28.57
CA TRP A 571 -0.01 25.41 29.08
C TRP A 571 -1.16 24.44 29.40
N ALA A 572 -2.31 24.93 29.86
CA ALA A 572 -3.51 24.09 29.99
C ALA A 572 -3.97 23.54 28.63
N TYR A 573 -3.97 24.38 27.59
CA TYR A 573 -4.32 23.95 26.22
C TYR A 573 -3.31 22.97 25.63
N HIS A 574 -2.00 23.25 25.78
CA HIS A 574 -0.89 22.38 25.42
C HIS A 574 -1.05 20.98 26.02
N ASP A 575 -1.36 20.89 27.32
CA ASP A 575 -1.52 19.62 28.03
C ASP A 575 -2.76 18.86 27.50
N LEU A 576 -3.87 19.56 27.16
CA LEU A 576 -5.03 18.97 26.47
C LEU A 576 -4.71 18.47 25.06
N LEU A 577 -3.95 19.23 24.25
CA LEU A 577 -3.53 18.82 22.91
C LEU A 577 -2.65 17.56 22.97
N PHE A 578 -1.69 17.50 23.91
CA PHE A 578 -0.81 16.35 24.07
C PHE A 578 -1.49 15.12 24.68
N ALA A 579 -2.56 15.29 25.47
CA ALA A 579 -3.43 14.18 25.85
C ALA A 579 -4.26 13.62 24.67
N ASN A 580 -4.52 14.44 23.64
CA ASN A 580 -5.47 14.14 22.55
C ASN A 580 -4.86 14.15 21.14
N GLN A 581 -3.55 13.90 20.98
CA GLN A 581 -2.81 14.07 19.70
C GLN A 581 -3.46 13.41 18.46
N LYS A 582 -4.19 12.30 18.66
CA LYS A 582 -4.84 11.50 17.60
C LYS A 582 -6.16 12.10 17.10
N THR A 583 -6.69 13.10 17.77
CA THR A 583 -8.05 13.63 17.58
C THR A 583 -8.09 15.16 17.48
N LEU A 584 -7.01 15.82 17.03
CA LEU A 584 -6.91 17.28 16.88
C LEU A 584 -7.70 17.87 15.70
N SER A 585 -8.92 17.40 15.44
CA SER A 585 -9.82 18.02 14.46
C SER A 585 -10.19 19.46 14.87
N ARG A 586 -10.59 20.30 13.91
CA ARG A 586 -11.05 21.68 14.17
C ARG A 586 -12.10 21.78 15.28
N GLU A 587 -13.07 20.88 15.26
CA GLU A 587 -14.11 20.73 16.28
C GLU A 587 -13.54 20.45 17.68
N ASN A 588 -12.54 19.57 17.78
CA ASN A 588 -11.91 19.25 19.06
C ASN A 588 -10.95 20.35 19.53
N LEU A 589 -10.27 21.04 18.62
CA LEU A 589 -9.47 22.24 18.96
C LEU A 589 -10.34 23.33 19.60
N GLU A 590 -11.58 23.50 19.13
CA GLU A 590 -12.57 24.39 19.74
C GLU A 590 -13.02 23.88 21.13
N LYS A 591 -13.41 22.61 21.25
CA LYS A 591 -13.80 21.98 22.53
C LYS A 591 -12.70 22.07 23.61
N PHE A 592 -11.43 21.88 23.23
CA PHE A 592 -10.32 22.03 24.18
C PHE A 592 -10.10 23.50 24.61
N ALA A 593 -10.49 24.48 23.79
CA ALA A 593 -10.38 25.90 24.14
C ALA A 593 -11.50 26.32 25.09
N GLU A 594 -12.70 25.78 24.89
CA GLU A 594 -13.82 25.88 25.83
C GLU A 594 -13.45 25.27 27.20
N GLN A 595 -12.78 24.12 27.22
CA GLN A 595 -12.29 23.47 28.45
C GLN A 595 -11.22 24.26 29.23
N VAL A 596 -10.43 25.11 28.56
CA VAL A 596 -9.47 26.01 29.23
C VAL A 596 -10.17 27.17 29.94
N GLY A 597 -11.36 27.54 29.49
CA GLY A 597 -12.25 28.51 30.13
C GLY A 597 -11.93 29.97 29.78
N GLY A 598 -12.99 30.77 29.65
CA GLY A 598 -12.92 32.22 29.44
C GLY A 598 -12.38 32.69 28.08
N ILE A 599 -12.08 31.78 27.15
CA ILE A 599 -11.70 32.07 25.76
C ILE A 599 -12.90 32.68 25.02
N ASP A 600 -12.67 33.77 24.29
CA ASP A 600 -13.63 34.28 23.32
C ASP A 600 -13.63 33.33 22.12
N MET A 601 -14.65 32.46 22.08
CA MET A 601 -14.81 31.45 21.03
C MET A 601 -15.20 32.04 19.68
N LYS A 602 -15.71 33.28 19.60
CA LYS A 602 -15.96 33.97 18.33
C LYS A 602 -14.64 34.47 17.74
N ALA A 603 -13.81 35.13 18.55
CA ALA A 603 -12.46 35.53 18.17
C ALA A 603 -11.56 34.33 17.86
N PHE A 604 -11.69 33.23 18.61
CA PHE A 604 -10.91 32.01 18.41
C PHE A 604 -11.20 31.34 17.06
N LYS A 605 -12.47 31.18 16.70
CA LYS A 605 -12.86 30.58 15.42
C LYS A 605 -12.37 31.45 14.26
N ALA A 606 -12.65 32.76 14.30
CA ALA A 606 -12.16 33.73 13.31
C ALA A 606 -10.62 33.75 13.18
N ALA A 607 -9.87 33.55 14.27
CA ALA A 607 -8.41 33.45 14.25
C ALA A 607 -7.90 32.20 13.50
N LEU A 608 -8.62 31.07 13.61
CA LEU A 608 -8.31 29.85 12.86
C LEU A 608 -8.75 29.93 11.40
N ASP A 609 -9.92 30.51 11.13
CA ASP A 609 -10.47 30.66 9.78
C ASP A 609 -9.62 31.62 8.91
N SER A 610 -9.08 32.68 9.51
CA SER A 610 -8.19 33.63 8.85
C SER A 610 -6.71 33.22 8.83
N GLY A 611 -6.33 32.16 9.54
CA GLY A 611 -4.92 31.77 9.72
C GLY A 611 -4.07 32.84 10.46
N LYS A 612 -4.69 33.60 11.37
CA LYS A 612 -4.14 34.76 12.11
C LYS A 612 -2.73 34.55 12.67
N HIS A 613 -2.42 33.33 13.12
CA HIS A 613 -1.14 32.98 13.74
C HIS A 613 -0.15 32.27 12.82
N LYS A 614 -0.52 31.97 11.56
CA LYS A 614 0.33 31.21 10.64
C LYS A 614 1.71 31.85 10.49
N ALA A 615 1.78 33.16 10.35
CA ALA A 615 3.04 33.90 10.22
C ALA A 615 3.96 33.76 11.46
N ALA A 616 3.40 33.60 12.67
CA ALA A 616 4.19 33.38 13.88
C ALA A 616 4.72 31.94 13.97
N VAL A 617 3.91 30.96 13.57
CA VAL A 617 4.31 29.55 13.45
C VAL A 617 5.38 29.36 12.38
N ASP A 618 5.20 29.99 11.22
CA ASP A 618 6.17 29.98 10.13
C ASP A 618 7.48 30.69 10.52
N ALA A 619 7.42 31.77 11.31
CA ALA A 619 8.60 32.49 11.79
C ALA A 619 9.46 31.66 12.77
N ASP A 620 8.86 30.78 13.58
CA ASP A 620 9.61 29.86 14.44
C ASP A 620 10.38 28.82 13.61
N MET A 621 9.73 28.20 12.61
CA MET A 621 10.41 27.31 11.66
C MET A 621 11.52 28.04 10.89
N ALA A 622 11.28 29.29 10.47
CA ALA A 622 12.26 30.11 9.77
C ALA A 622 13.46 30.51 10.65
N ALA A 623 13.27 30.71 11.96
CA ALA A 623 14.36 31.04 12.88
C ALA A 623 15.41 29.93 12.97
N VAL A 624 14.95 28.67 13.03
CA VAL A 624 15.82 27.47 13.00
C VAL A 624 16.62 27.42 11.70
N ALA A 625 15.95 27.62 10.56
CA ALA A 625 16.59 27.61 9.25
C ALA A 625 17.63 28.74 9.11
N LYS A 626 17.31 29.96 9.59
CA LYS A 626 18.21 31.13 9.57
C LYS A 626 19.47 30.91 10.41
N ALA A 627 19.37 30.26 11.57
CA ALA A 627 20.52 29.90 12.40
C ALA A 627 21.39 28.77 11.81
N GLY A 628 21.00 28.21 10.65
CA GLY A 628 21.65 27.04 10.05
C GLY A 628 21.50 25.78 10.89
N ALA A 629 20.51 25.72 11.78
CA ALA A 629 20.19 24.54 12.56
C ALA A 629 19.44 23.50 11.71
N ARG A 630 19.57 22.22 12.07
CA ARG A 630 18.94 21.09 11.37
C ARG A 630 18.33 20.16 12.41
N ILE A 631 17.04 20.35 12.68
CA ILE A 631 16.34 19.66 13.77
C ILE A 631 15.22 18.75 13.24
N GLY A 632 14.72 17.89 14.13
CA GLY A 632 13.39 17.29 14.05
C GLY A 632 12.71 17.49 15.40
N THR A 633 11.42 17.19 15.54
CA THR A 633 10.70 17.43 16.79
C THR A 633 10.67 16.19 17.71
N PRO A 634 10.78 16.37 19.04
CA PRO A 634 11.12 17.60 19.72
C PRO A 634 12.62 17.91 19.59
N SER A 635 13.02 19.18 19.68
CA SER A 635 14.42 19.59 19.84
C SER A 635 14.51 20.81 20.73
N PHE A 636 15.64 20.95 21.43
CA PHE A 636 15.81 21.92 22.50
C PHE A 636 17.11 22.70 22.31
N PHE A 637 17.06 24.02 22.43
CA PHE A 637 18.25 24.86 22.49
C PHE A 637 18.41 25.44 23.90
N ILE A 638 19.39 24.92 24.64
CA ILE A 638 19.69 25.28 26.03
C ILE A 638 20.82 26.31 26.00
N ASN A 639 20.49 27.59 26.22
CA ASN A 639 21.38 28.73 25.94
C ASN A 639 22.09 28.60 24.57
N GLY A 640 21.34 28.13 23.55
CA GLY A 640 21.82 27.91 22.18
C GLY A 640 22.47 26.55 21.89
N LYS A 641 22.82 25.72 22.89
CA LYS A 641 23.33 24.35 22.65
C LYS A 641 22.18 23.39 22.33
N LEU A 642 22.30 22.62 21.25
CA LEU A 642 21.22 21.76 20.73
C LEU A 642 21.18 20.36 21.38
N ILE A 643 20.06 20.01 22.02
CA ILE A 643 19.66 18.63 22.32
C ILE A 643 18.57 18.22 21.32
N GLN A 644 18.85 17.19 20.52
CA GLN A 644 17.90 16.71 19.49
C GLN A 644 17.15 15.45 19.94
N GLY A 645 15.82 15.46 19.76
CA GLY A 645 14.93 14.34 20.05
C GLY A 645 14.44 14.27 21.50
N ALA A 646 13.54 13.31 21.74
CA ALA A 646 12.97 13.03 23.06
C ALA A 646 13.95 12.24 23.94
N GLN A 647 14.92 12.97 24.51
CA GLN A 647 16.01 12.47 25.36
C GLN A 647 15.58 12.28 26.83
N PRO A 648 16.29 11.45 27.62
CA PRO A 648 16.04 11.31 29.06
C PRO A 648 16.57 12.50 29.87
N PHE A 649 16.02 12.72 31.07
CA PHE A 649 16.40 13.80 31.99
C PHE A 649 17.91 13.97 32.20
N ALA A 650 18.68 12.89 32.28
CA ALA A 650 20.14 12.95 32.46
C ALA A 650 20.85 13.78 31.36
N ALA A 651 20.38 13.75 30.12
CA ALA A 651 20.96 14.53 29.02
C ALA A 651 20.67 16.04 29.19
N PHE A 652 19.45 16.38 29.60
CA PHE A 652 19.09 17.76 29.97
C PHE A 652 19.91 18.22 31.19
N LYS A 653 20.07 17.37 32.20
CA LYS A 653 20.80 17.70 33.43
C LYS A 653 22.23 18.16 33.13
N VAL A 654 22.96 17.40 32.31
CA VAL A 654 24.34 17.73 31.91
C VAL A 654 24.40 19.09 31.21
N ALA A 655 23.51 19.36 30.27
CA ALA A 655 23.50 20.62 29.50
C ALA A 655 23.06 21.83 30.33
N ILE A 656 22.14 21.66 31.28
CA ILE A 656 21.68 22.73 32.18
C ILE A 656 22.75 23.01 33.25
N ASP A 657 23.35 21.98 33.84
CA ASP A 657 24.46 22.13 34.78
C ASP A 657 25.68 22.83 34.14
N ASP A 658 25.91 22.63 32.85
CA ASP A 658 26.93 23.34 32.07
C ASP A 658 26.54 24.80 31.76
N ALA A 659 25.30 25.02 31.29
CA ALA A 659 24.75 26.36 31.03
C ALA A 659 24.53 27.22 32.30
N LEU A 660 24.62 26.64 33.50
CA LEU A 660 24.62 27.36 34.78
C LEU A 660 26.01 27.79 35.27
N LYS A 661 27.08 27.17 34.78
CA LYS A 661 28.48 27.52 35.13
C LYS A 661 28.97 28.73 34.35
N ASN A 662 28.71 28.71 33.04
CA ASN A 662 28.90 29.82 32.09
C ASN A 662 27.86 30.93 32.35
#